data_AF-A0AAX4P3X8-F1
#
_entry.id   AF-A0AAX4P3X8-F1
#
_cell.length_a   1.000
_cell.length_b   1.000
_cell.length_c   1.000
_cell.angle_alpha   90.00
_cell.angle_beta   90.00
_cell.angle_gamma   90.00
#
_symmetry.space_group_name_H-M   'P 1'
#
loop_
_entity.id
_entity.type
_entity.pdbx_description
1 polymer ?
#
loop_
_entity_poly.entity_id
_entity_poly.type
_entity_poly.pdbx_seq_one_letter_code
_entity_poly.pdbx_strand_id
1 'polypeptide(L)'
;MADSVAASPAPSPAKVKERSRDQLLKLLESSARKLKQFDKKYGESKKKVADLVARSQKLEEENARLQAALDGGGAEAKTAAAAEAQRSLEEKDDAIRVLSNELTGLQHEHGEKLRAKVEEVLAAEGERDEERRRVDDLLVKVSDLEGQLVAAKPTEGDGERTELVERCRALEDRCGKLSESEKQATDELKQRLQKMQEEEKRLNYLESQVRELQAECEVASGRAQEAEALEADLREKVEEAVGESDRLSRRLSESEARLSEALLAAASSEASAEVVEGDAEEKDAVIRGLREELERAKAESIELRAEIEGAAAGGVDAEAEAALREEVRSLQAERDRLSGELQSSKDLLRESSETNERAKSNVEDLKKKFLATAKKKQLEFKSKIDQLQRRLAEQQESARAALAEAGEGSKNGQVEAEALRTEKEALEARTKELEALAETQRGAIADLEGRAKAAEEGQGQRQEGQAKKLKAAVLELKRKLDKSEKARQRDAKELARAQASLDGEREKMRQAEETSGHQTSRLTSELKTYKARAHMLLQQKEDQLKNTVSTEMADQYRDRISSLETEVEELVGGRKGLEQAYAELRERHGRELADLAEVHRAELATKEGEALEREREASRAEEGARADAEEAREALAKADGAAAELREACRSLEGERDEAKADLSALRDQHEALEKEYKLYRETQEDLVQEKERELSELSASLRDSQTLAAYKDTARPSGSQAAAAAAPKPPAASPEAPKPAGLPLSEPSSGFSLEDDLLKDITSSNIIEAARLQASRDAFLGEYISRIAELEGEALEYQKEIEMREQLESVLKEELRKKEREETRSNLKESGSEMEYMKNIILKLLETGDHDVLLPVVSKLLALSPEETQRVKKAYVDGTNRQASDPLDLATKAATDVTSYLSGWVFSSKK
;
A
#
# COMPACT_ATOMS: atom_id res chain seq x y z
N MET A 1 29.15 102.43 -24.50
CA MET A 1 28.18 102.44 -23.38
C MET A 1 27.33 101.21 -23.59
N ALA A 2 27.41 100.17 -22.77
CA ALA A 2 27.13 100.12 -21.32
C ALA A 2 25.62 100.00 -21.06
N ASP A 3 25.08 98.81 -21.33
CA ASP A 3 23.75 98.37 -20.95
C ASP A 3 23.84 97.13 -20.05
N SER A 4 22.90 96.99 -19.13
CA SER A 4 23.01 96.07 -17.99
C SER A 4 22.50 94.66 -18.29
N VAL A 5 23.37 93.66 -18.14
CA VAL A 5 22.95 92.25 -18.01
C VAL A 5 22.35 92.05 -16.61
N ALA A 6 21.04 92.22 -16.49
CA ALA A 6 20.31 91.90 -15.27
C ALA A 6 20.28 90.37 -15.07
N ALA A 7 20.98 89.88 -14.05
CA ALA A 7 20.97 88.46 -13.71
C ALA A 7 19.56 88.03 -13.22
N SER A 8 18.95 87.09 -13.95
CA SER A 8 17.68 86.49 -13.51
C SER A 8 17.88 85.71 -12.22
N PRO A 9 17.05 85.89 -11.17
CA PRO A 9 17.28 85.28 -9.87
C PRO A 9 17.15 83.75 -9.94
N ALA A 10 18.20 83.05 -9.51
CA ALA A 10 18.21 81.59 -9.47
C ALA A 10 17.04 81.05 -8.61
N PRO A 11 16.35 79.99 -9.04
CA PRO A 11 15.19 79.48 -8.31
C PRO A 11 15.60 78.93 -6.95
N SER A 12 15.04 79.51 -5.88
CA SER A 12 15.29 79.13 -4.49
C SER A 12 15.21 77.59 -4.28
N PRO A 13 16.16 76.96 -3.57
CA PRO A 13 16.28 75.50 -3.51
C PRO A 13 15.04 74.79 -2.91
N ALA A 14 14.22 75.49 -2.12
CA ALA A 14 12.91 74.99 -1.68
C ALA A 14 12.00 74.60 -2.87
N LYS A 15 11.85 75.48 -3.86
CA LYS A 15 11.01 75.26 -5.06
C LYS A 15 11.53 74.16 -5.98
N VAL A 16 12.81 73.80 -5.88
CA VAL A 16 13.39 72.66 -6.59
C VAL A 16 13.01 71.35 -5.89
N LYS A 17 13.19 71.27 -4.56
CA LYS A 17 12.78 70.11 -3.73
C LYS A 17 11.27 69.86 -3.77
N GLU A 18 10.47 70.92 -3.80
CA GLU A 18 9.01 70.87 -3.91
C GLU A 18 8.58 70.28 -5.27
N ARG A 19 9.18 70.75 -6.37
CA ARG A 19 8.94 70.18 -7.71
C ARG A 19 9.37 68.72 -7.83
N SER A 20 10.50 68.32 -7.25
CA SER A 20 10.92 66.91 -7.27
C SER A 20 10.00 66.02 -6.43
N ARG A 21 9.48 66.52 -5.30
CA ARG A 21 8.46 65.82 -4.50
C ARG A 21 7.15 65.65 -5.28
N ASP A 22 6.69 66.68 -5.97
CA ASP A 22 5.50 66.62 -6.84
C ASP A 22 5.68 65.65 -8.02
N GLN A 23 6.89 65.54 -8.56
CA GLN A 23 7.23 64.58 -9.62
C GLN A 23 7.22 63.14 -9.10
N LEU A 24 7.82 62.89 -7.93
CA LEU A 24 7.78 61.57 -7.27
C LEU A 24 6.35 61.18 -6.89
N LEU A 25 5.56 62.07 -6.31
CA LEU A 25 4.14 61.81 -6.00
C LEU A 25 3.31 61.49 -7.25
N LYS A 26 3.57 62.17 -8.39
CA LYS A 26 2.91 61.86 -9.67
C LYS A 26 3.34 60.51 -10.26
N LEU A 27 4.61 60.13 -10.07
CA LEU A 27 5.09 58.79 -10.44
C LEU A 27 4.43 57.71 -9.59
N LEU A 28 4.37 57.89 -8.26
CA LEU A 28 3.70 57.00 -7.30
C LEU A 28 2.19 56.89 -7.54
N GLU A 29 1.50 57.99 -7.85
CA GLU A 29 0.12 57.94 -8.31
C GLU A 29 -0.03 57.19 -9.64
N SER A 30 0.92 57.33 -10.56
CA SER A 30 0.87 56.63 -11.85
C SER A 30 1.08 55.12 -11.70
N SER A 31 2.01 54.68 -10.84
CA SER A 31 2.23 53.26 -10.55
C SER A 31 1.05 52.67 -9.78
N ALA A 32 0.52 53.36 -8.75
CA ALA A 32 -0.68 52.92 -8.04
C ALA A 32 -1.92 52.82 -8.95
N ARG A 33 -2.06 53.70 -9.96
CA ARG A 33 -3.11 53.62 -10.99
C ARG A 33 -2.88 52.44 -11.95
N LYS A 34 -1.64 52.20 -12.40
CA LYS A 34 -1.27 51.01 -13.20
C LYS A 34 -1.55 49.71 -12.44
N LEU A 35 -1.18 49.64 -11.16
CA LEU A 35 -1.40 48.47 -10.30
C LEU A 35 -2.90 48.15 -10.18
N LYS A 36 -3.74 49.16 -9.90
CA LYS A 36 -5.21 48.99 -9.87
C LYS A 36 -5.81 48.58 -11.21
N GLN A 37 -5.22 48.99 -12.34
CA GLN A 37 -5.62 48.51 -13.66
C GLN A 37 -5.15 47.06 -13.91
N PHE A 38 -3.97 46.67 -13.42
CA PHE A 38 -3.51 45.29 -13.45
C PHE A 38 -4.41 44.38 -12.62
N ASP A 39 -4.67 44.71 -11.35
CA ASP A 39 -5.48 43.89 -10.45
C ASP A 39 -6.90 43.71 -10.98
N LYS A 40 -7.46 44.75 -11.61
CA LYS A 40 -8.74 44.65 -12.34
C LYS A 40 -8.66 43.67 -13.52
N LYS A 41 -7.69 43.84 -14.42
CA LYS A 41 -7.49 42.93 -15.57
C LYS A 41 -7.19 41.49 -15.14
N TYR A 42 -6.46 41.31 -14.05
CA TYR A 42 -6.16 40.01 -13.46
C TYR A 42 -7.43 39.36 -12.89
N GLY A 43 -8.30 40.11 -12.21
CA GLY A 43 -9.62 39.65 -11.79
C GLY A 43 -10.53 39.28 -12.97
N GLU A 44 -10.54 40.09 -14.04
CA GLU A 44 -11.29 39.81 -15.28
C GLU A 44 -10.76 38.54 -15.99
N SER A 45 -9.44 38.37 -16.09
CA SER A 45 -8.79 37.18 -16.69
C SER A 45 -9.02 35.92 -15.85
N LYS A 46 -8.83 36.01 -14.52
CA LYS A 46 -9.11 34.92 -13.59
C LYS A 46 -10.58 34.49 -13.64
N LYS A 47 -11.51 35.44 -13.83
CA LYS A 47 -12.91 35.10 -14.07
C LYS A 47 -13.10 34.41 -15.41
N LYS A 48 -12.49 34.89 -16.51
CA LYS A 48 -12.54 34.18 -17.81
C LYS A 48 -12.04 32.74 -17.67
N VAL A 49 -10.91 32.51 -16.99
CA VAL A 49 -10.36 31.17 -16.72
C VAL A 49 -11.37 30.29 -15.96
N ALA A 50 -12.00 30.79 -14.90
CA ALA A 50 -13.03 30.05 -14.17
C ALA A 50 -14.29 29.77 -15.01
N ASP A 51 -14.75 30.76 -15.79
CA ASP A 51 -15.88 30.63 -16.71
C ASP A 51 -15.58 29.61 -17.85
N LEU A 52 -14.31 29.44 -18.25
CA LEU A 52 -13.87 28.41 -19.21
C LEU A 52 -13.75 27.01 -18.59
N VAL A 53 -13.16 26.86 -17.39
CA VAL A 53 -13.05 25.57 -16.69
C VAL A 53 -14.44 24.98 -16.41
N ALA A 54 -15.37 25.80 -15.92
CA ALA A 54 -16.76 25.38 -15.72
C ALA A 54 -17.50 25.01 -17.02
N ARG A 55 -17.02 25.49 -18.18
CA ARG A 55 -17.55 25.11 -19.49
C ARG A 55 -16.96 23.78 -19.98
N SER A 56 -15.68 23.51 -19.73
CA SER A 56 -15.04 22.23 -20.03
C SER A 56 -15.70 21.11 -19.22
N GLN A 57 -15.79 21.26 -17.90
CA GLN A 57 -16.44 20.29 -16.99
C GLN A 57 -17.88 19.97 -17.40
N LYS A 58 -18.62 20.96 -17.92
CA LYS A 58 -20.00 20.74 -18.41
C LYS A 58 -20.05 19.97 -19.74
N LEU A 59 -19.04 20.12 -20.61
CA LEU A 59 -18.92 19.31 -21.83
C LEU A 59 -18.47 17.88 -21.50
N GLU A 60 -17.54 17.71 -20.56
CA GLU A 60 -17.10 16.42 -20.01
C GLU A 60 -18.29 15.65 -19.38
N GLU A 61 -19.11 16.32 -18.54
CA GLU A 61 -20.37 15.77 -18.00
C GLU A 61 -21.37 15.36 -19.11
N GLU A 62 -21.40 16.09 -20.23
CA GLU A 62 -22.30 15.78 -21.34
C GLU A 62 -21.78 14.64 -22.22
N ASN A 63 -20.47 14.54 -22.44
CA ASN A 63 -19.86 13.44 -23.18
C ASN A 63 -19.98 12.13 -22.39
N ALA A 64 -19.73 12.15 -21.08
CA ALA A 64 -19.96 11.00 -20.21
C ALA A 64 -21.43 10.51 -20.23
N ARG A 65 -22.40 11.43 -20.37
CA ARG A 65 -23.84 11.09 -20.52
C ARG A 65 -24.19 10.56 -21.92
N LEU A 66 -23.55 11.06 -22.97
CA LEU A 66 -23.73 10.57 -24.34
C LEU A 66 -23.12 9.17 -24.49
N GLN A 67 -21.93 8.94 -23.94
CA GLN A 67 -21.25 7.65 -23.98
C GLN A 67 -22.03 6.59 -23.20
N ALA A 68 -22.42 6.87 -21.94
CA ALA A 68 -23.29 5.97 -21.18
C ALA A 68 -24.68 5.72 -21.82
N ALA A 69 -25.12 6.57 -22.76
CA ALA A 69 -26.35 6.36 -23.55
C ALA A 69 -26.12 5.53 -24.83
N LEU A 70 -24.88 5.49 -25.35
CA LEU A 70 -24.45 4.55 -26.38
C LEU A 70 -24.25 3.15 -25.75
N ASP A 71 -23.51 3.06 -24.64
CA ASP A 71 -23.20 1.82 -23.93
C ASP A 71 -24.47 1.09 -23.41
N GLY A 72 -25.52 1.86 -23.07
CA GLY A 72 -26.84 1.33 -22.68
C GLY A 72 -27.79 1.02 -23.84
N GLY A 73 -27.37 1.23 -25.09
CA GLY A 73 -28.21 1.15 -26.29
C GLY A 73 -28.20 -0.23 -26.96
N GLY A 74 -29.17 -1.09 -26.64
CA GLY A 74 -29.34 -2.40 -27.30
C GLY A 74 -29.41 -2.31 -28.84
N ALA A 75 -28.78 -3.29 -29.52
CA ALA A 75 -28.25 -3.18 -30.89
C ALA A 75 -29.23 -2.79 -32.03
N GLU A 76 -30.56 -2.83 -31.82
CA GLU A 76 -31.54 -2.42 -32.83
C GLU A 76 -31.88 -0.91 -32.78
N ALA A 77 -31.37 -0.16 -31.80
CA ALA A 77 -31.74 1.24 -31.52
C ALA A 77 -31.11 2.30 -32.46
N LYS A 78 -31.12 2.04 -33.78
CA LYS A 78 -30.78 2.94 -34.90
C LYS A 78 -29.31 3.37 -34.99
N THR A 79 -28.60 2.76 -35.93
CA THR A 79 -27.28 3.20 -36.44
C THR A 79 -27.19 4.69 -36.78
N ALA A 80 -28.27 5.31 -37.27
CA ALA A 80 -28.32 6.75 -37.53
C ALA A 80 -28.26 7.61 -36.25
N ALA A 81 -28.89 7.19 -35.16
CA ALA A 81 -28.85 7.90 -33.89
C ALA A 81 -27.50 7.71 -33.18
N ALA A 82 -26.92 6.51 -33.28
CA ALA A 82 -25.55 6.26 -32.83
C ALA A 82 -24.54 7.14 -33.58
N ALA A 83 -24.61 7.21 -34.92
CA ALA A 83 -23.72 8.06 -35.73
C ALA A 83 -23.92 9.57 -35.49
N GLU A 84 -25.13 10.02 -35.15
CA GLU A 84 -25.41 11.42 -34.80
C GLU A 84 -24.89 11.76 -33.39
N ALA A 85 -25.04 10.84 -32.43
CA ALA A 85 -24.44 10.96 -31.10
C ALA A 85 -22.90 10.93 -31.15
N GLN A 86 -22.31 10.05 -31.97
CA GLN A 86 -20.86 9.93 -32.16
C GLN A 86 -20.25 11.18 -32.77
N ARG A 87 -20.88 11.78 -33.80
CA ARG A 87 -20.49 13.11 -34.31
C ARG A 87 -20.65 14.22 -33.27
N SER A 88 -21.72 14.17 -32.47
CA SER A 88 -21.89 15.11 -31.35
C SER A 88 -20.87 14.90 -30.22
N LEU A 89 -20.15 13.78 -30.20
CA LEU A 89 -19.05 13.50 -29.27
C LEU A 89 -17.75 14.05 -29.86
N GLU A 90 -17.45 13.75 -31.13
CA GLU A 90 -16.34 14.32 -31.91
C GLU A 90 -16.34 15.86 -31.89
N GLU A 91 -17.48 16.50 -32.20
CA GLU A 91 -17.62 17.97 -32.17
C GLU A 91 -17.41 18.57 -30.77
N LYS A 92 -17.66 17.81 -29.70
CA LYS A 92 -17.46 18.24 -28.32
C LYS A 92 -16.04 18.00 -27.83
N ASP A 93 -15.39 16.91 -28.24
CA ASP A 93 -13.98 16.64 -27.91
C ASP A 93 -13.04 17.64 -28.61
N ASP A 94 -13.32 18.01 -29.87
CA ASP A 94 -12.60 19.11 -30.52
C ASP A 94 -12.89 20.46 -29.85
N ALA A 95 -14.11 20.69 -29.33
CA ALA A 95 -14.38 21.87 -28.51
C ALA A 95 -13.60 21.86 -27.18
N ILE A 96 -13.48 20.71 -26.50
CA ILE A 96 -12.67 20.54 -25.28
C ILE A 96 -11.18 20.76 -25.59
N ARG A 97 -10.66 20.26 -26.73
CA ARG A 97 -9.29 20.55 -27.20
C ARG A 97 -9.05 22.04 -27.43
N VAL A 98 -9.95 22.72 -28.13
CA VAL A 98 -9.84 24.18 -28.37
C VAL A 98 -9.89 24.95 -27.04
N LEU A 99 -10.77 24.59 -26.12
CA LEU A 99 -10.85 25.21 -24.79
C LEU A 99 -9.60 24.92 -23.94
N SER A 100 -9.00 23.74 -24.05
CA SER A 100 -7.75 23.37 -23.37
C SER A 100 -6.55 24.14 -23.92
N ASN A 101 -6.52 24.39 -25.23
CA ASN A 101 -5.52 25.24 -25.89
C ASN A 101 -5.68 26.72 -25.52
N GLU A 102 -6.92 27.24 -25.41
CA GLU A 102 -7.17 28.57 -24.83
C GLU A 102 -6.75 28.65 -23.35
N LEU A 103 -7.01 27.61 -22.56
CA LEU A 103 -6.70 27.56 -21.13
C LEU A 103 -5.18 27.57 -20.90
N THR A 104 -4.43 26.72 -21.60
CA THR A 104 -2.96 26.64 -21.52
C THR A 104 -2.29 27.90 -22.06
N GLY A 105 -2.81 28.49 -23.15
CA GLY A 105 -2.36 29.80 -23.66
C GLY A 105 -2.54 30.92 -22.62
N LEU A 106 -3.71 30.99 -21.97
CA LEU A 106 -3.97 31.95 -20.90
C LEU A 106 -3.11 31.70 -19.66
N GLN A 107 -2.84 30.44 -19.31
CA GLN A 107 -1.91 30.08 -18.22
C GLN A 107 -0.47 30.52 -18.55
N HIS A 108 -0.01 30.34 -19.79
CA HIS A 108 1.31 30.80 -20.23
C HIS A 108 1.42 32.33 -20.17
N GLU A 109 0.43 33.05 -20.72
CA GLU A 109 0.30 34.50 -20.59
C GLU A 109 0.30 34.97 -19.13
N HIS A 110 -0.34 34.22 -18.22
CA HIS A 110 -0.32 34.52 -16.79
C HIS A 110 1.06 34.28 -16.16
N GLY A 111 1.76 33.21 -16.54
CA GLY A 111 3.13 32.90 -16.10
C GLY A 111 4.15 33.96 -16.54
N GLU A 112 4.07 34.42 -17.79
CA GLU A 112 4.89 35.54 -18.28
C GLU A 112 4.60 36.85 -17.52
N LYS A 113 3.32 37.16 -17.28
CA LYS A 113 2.94 38.36 -16.50
C LYS A 113 3.33 38.27 -15.02
N LEU A 114 3.48 37.06 -14.47
CA LEU A 114 4.09 36.85 -13.15
C LEU A 114 5.60 37.08 -13.20
N ARG A 115 6.31 36.52 -14.20
CA ARG A 115 7.76 36.72 -14.40
C ARG A 115 8.10 38.21 -14.54
N ALA A 116 7.37 38.96 -15.37
CA ALA A 116 7.53 40.40 -15.51
C ALA A 116 7.27 41.18 -14.20
N LYS A 117 6.36 40.71 -13.34
CA LYS A 117 6.15 41.27 -11.99
C LYS A 117 7.32 40.97 -11.04
N VAL A 118 7.97 39.81 -11.16
CA VAL A 118 9.17 39.46 -10.39
C VAL A 118 10.33 40.37 -10.81
N GLU A 119 10.51 40.64 -12.10
CA GLU A 119 11.48 41.61 -12.61
C GLU A 119 11.18 43.04 -12.13
N GLU A 120 9.91 43.49 -12.11
CA GLU A 120 9.51 44.79 -11.55
C GLU A 120 9.81 44.91 -10.05
N VAL A 121 9.67 43.81 -9.29
CA VAL A 121 10.04 43.77 -7.85
C VAL A 121 11.56 43.82 -7.67
N LEU A 122 12.33 43.03 -8.42
CA LEU A 122 13.79 43.04 -8.36
C LEU A 122 14.39 44.40 -8.74
N ALA A 123 13.79 45.09 -9.73
CA ALA A 123 14.17 46.47 -10.06
C ALA A 123 13.91 47.44 -8.90
N ALA A 124 12.77 47.33 -8.22
CA ALA A 124 12.44 48.15 -7.05
C ALA A 124 13.34 47.86 -5.83
N GLU A 125 13.86 46.64 -5.68
CA GLU A 125 14.88 46.34 -4.67
C GLU A 125 16.24 46.97 -5.02
N GLY A 126 16.61 47.01 -6.29
CA GLY A 126 17.78 47.75 -6.78
C GLY A 126 17.71 49.26 -6.50
N GLU A 127 16.56 49.89 -6.79
CA GLU A 127 16.35 51.32 -6.47
C GLU A 127 16.47 51.60 -4.96
N ARG A 128 15.92 50.71 -4.12
CA ARG A 128 16.01 50.81 -2.65
C ARG A 128 17.44 50.68 -2.12
N ASP A 129 18.27 49.83 -2.72
CA ASP A 129 19.69 49.72 -2.34
C ASP A 129 20.53 50.90 -2.83
N GLU A 130 20.16 51.57 -3.92
CA GLU A 130 20.71 52.88 -4.25
C GLU A 130 20.28 53.96 -3.23
N GLU A 131 19.02 53.98 -2.79
CA GLU A 131 18.58 54.94 -1.76
C GLU A 131 19.29 54.73 -0.43
N ARG A 132 19.50 53.49 0.01
CA ARG A 132 20.32 53.18 1.19
C ARG A 132 21.74 53.72 1.07
N ARG A 133 22.43 53.41 -0.04
CA ARG A 133 23.79 53.93 -0.28
C ARG A 133 23.83 55.45 -0.20
N ARG A 134 22.82 56.15 -0.75
CA ARG A 134 22.68 57.62 -0.67
C ARG A 134 22.42 58.13 0.76
N VAL A 135 21.77 57.35 1.63
CA VAL A 135 21.59 57.67 3.06
C VAL A 135 22.91 57.49 3.82
N ASP A 136 23.62 56.38 3.62
CA ASP A 136 24.93 56.14 4.23
C ASP A 136 25.93 57.25 3.82
N ASP A 137 25.95 57.59 2.53
CA ASP A 137 26.73 58.68 1.96
C ASP A 137 26.42 60.05 2.60
N LEU A 138 25.19 60.26 3.09
CA LEU A 138 24.79 61.48 3.78
C LEU A 138 25.12 61.44 5.27
N LEU A 139 25.03 60.27 5.90
CA LEU A 139 25.43 60.07 7.31
C LEU A 139 26.93 60.28 7.51
N VAL A 140 27.77 59.80 6.60
CA VAL A 140 29.22 60.10 6.59
C VAL A 140 29.45 61.62 6.49
N LYS A 141 28.78 62.29 5.55
CA LYS A 141 28.91 63.75 5.37
C LYS A 141 28.37 64.56 6.56
N VAL A 142 27.40 64.05 7.32
CA VAL A 142 26.98 64.65 8.61
C VAL A 142 28.08 64.47 9.65
N SER A 143 28.62 63.26 9.81
CA SER A 143 29.73 63.01 10.75
C SER A 143 30.97 63.86 10.43
N ASP A 144 31.29 64.10 9.15
CA ASP A 144 32.40 64.97 8.74
C ASP A 144 32.16 66.44 9.14
N LEU A 145 30.91 66.92 9.00
CA LEU A 145 30.51 68.28 9.37
C LEU A 145 30.41 68.48 10.88
N GLU A 146 29.96 67.47 11.62
CA GLU A 146 30.02 67.44 13.10
C GLU A 146 31.47 67.49 13.58
N GLY A 147 32.37 66.73 12.96
CA GLY A 147 33.82 66.79 13.23
C GLY A 147 34.41 68.19 12.99
N GLN A 148 34.02 68.86 11.90
CA GLN A 148 34.40 70.25 11.62
C GLN A 148 33.81 71.24 12.64
N LEU A 149 32.56 71.05 13.06
CA LEU A 149 31.88 71.88 14.06
C LEU A 149 32.48 71.74 15.47
N VAL A 150 33.06 70.57 15.79
CA VAL A 150 33.83 70.30 17.02
C VAL A 150 35.24 70.90 16.94
N ALA A 151 35.86 70.91 15.75
CA ALA A 151 37.16 71.54 15.53
C ALA A 151 37.12 73.09 15.57
N ALA A 152 35.98 73.69 15.20
CA ALA A 152 35.76 75.14 15.23
C ALA A 152 35.73 75.69 16.66
N LYS A 153 36.75 76.48 17.03
CA LYS A 153 36.87 77.09 18.37
C LYS A 153 35.85 78.23 18.56
N PRO A 154 35.28 78.39 19.77
CA PRO A 154 34.17 79.32 20.03
C PRO A 154 34.61 80.79 20.21
N THR A 155 35.64 81.25 19.50
CA THR A 155 36.24 82.58 19.69
C THR A 155 36.33 83.42 18.41
N GLU A 156 36.13 82.82 17.24
CA GLU A 156 36.11 83.52 15.95
C GLU A 156 34.96 82.95 15.10
N GLY A 157 34.09 83.82 14.57
CA GLY A 157 33.09 83.42 13.57
C GLY A 157 31.79 82.75 14.07
N ASP A 158 31.05 83.35 15.00
CA ASP A 158 29.70 82.86 15.39
C ASP A 158 28.78 82.63 14.16
N GLY A 159 28.87 83.49 13.13
CA GLY A 159 28.11 83.36 11.88
C GLY A 159 28.39 82.05 11.14
N GLU A 160 29.67 81.72 10.91
CA GLU A 160 30.07 80.47 10.24
C GLU A 160 29.65 79.24 11.05
N ARG A 161 29.73 79.34 12.39
CA ARG A 161 29.28 78.29 13.30
C ARG A 161 27.76 78.09 13.25
N THR A 162 26.99 79.18 13.15
CA THR A 162 25.53 79.08 12.95
C THR A 162 25.16 78.52 11.58
N GLU A 163 25.85 78.91 10.51
CA GLU A 163 25.63 78.31 9.19
C GLU A 163 25.95 76.81 9.17
N LEU A 164 27.01 76.36 9.86
CA LEU A 164 27.32 74.93 10.00
C LEU A 164 26.23 74.19 10.78
N VAL A 165 25.71 74.75 11.88
CA VAL A 165 24.59 74.16 12.64
C VAL A 165 23.30 74.09 11.81
N GLU A 166 22.99 75.12 11.02
CA GLU A 166 21.83 75.10 10.12
C GLU A 166 22.01 74.09 8.98
N ARG A 167 23.23 73.91 8.45
CA ARG A 167 23.54 72.89 7.44
C ARG A 167 23.46 71.47 8.01
N CYS A 168 23.95 71.22 9.23
CA CYS A 168 23.80 69.93 9.90
C CYS A 168 22.32 69.60 10.12
N ARG A 169 21.55 70.51 10.72
CA ARG A 169 20.09 70.37 10.87
C ARG A 169 19.39 70.12 9.54
N ALA A 170 19.73 70.87 8.49
CA ALA A 170 19.14 70.68 7.16
C ALA A 170 19.58 69.39 6.44
N LEU A 171 20.55 68.65 6.98
CA LEU A 171 20.94 67.30 6.57
C LEU A 171 20.30 66.23 7.46
N GLU A 172 20.30 66.38 8.78
CA GLU A 172 19.52 65.57 9.73
C GLU A 172 18.05 65.48 9.29
N ASP A 173 17.46 66.62 8.98
CA ASP A 173 16.08 66.80 8.53
C ASP A 173 15.81 66.18 7.14
N ARG A 174 16.86 65.83 6.38
CA ARG A 174 16.78 65.04 5.14
C ARG A 174 17.00 63.55 5.39
N CYS A 175 17.96 63.18 6.23
CA CYS A 175 18.21 61.79 6.62
C CYS A 175 17.00 61.19 7.36
N GLY A 176 16.31 61.96 8.20
CA GLY A 176 15.04 61.57 8.80
C GLY A 176 13.97 61.26 7.75
N LYS A 177 13.74 62.17 6.79
CA LYS A 177 12.74 62.01 5.73
C LYS A 177 13.08 60.87 4.75
N LEU A 178 14.35 60.62 4.49
CA LEU A 178 14.82 59.46 3.71
C LEU A 178 14.70 58.14 4.49
N SER A 179 14.93 58.14 5.81
CA SER A 179 14.69 56.97 6.66
C SER A 179 13.19 56.65 6.78
N GLU A 180 12.32 57.66 6.76
CA GLU A 180 10.87 57.48 6.68
C GLU A 180 10.42 56.89 5.33
N SER A 181 10.96 57.37 4.21
CA SER A 181 10.65 56.77 2.88
C SER A 181 11.24 55.37 2.72
N GLU A 182 12.46 55.10 3.21
CA GLU A 182 13.02 53.74 3.19
C GLU A 182 12.15 52.79 4.01
N LYS A 183 11.73 53.16 5.23
CA LYS A 183 10.83 52.35 6.07
C LYS A 183 9.54 52.00 5.34
N GLN A 184 8.88 52.99 4.72
CA GLN A 184 7.67 52.80 3.91
C GLN A 184 7.92 51.84 2.75
N ALA A 185 9.02 51.99 2.02
CA ALA A 185 9.44 51.04 0.97
C ALA A 185 9.73 49.63 1.52
N THR A 186 10.31 49.50 2.72
CA THR A 186 10.52 48.19 3.35
C THR A 186 9.21 47.49 3.69
N ASP A 187 8.20 48.22 4.14
CA ASP A 187 6.91 47.66 4.54
C ASP A 187 6.02 47.36 3.32
N GLU A 188 6.10 48.16 2.26
CA GLU A 188 5.52 47.79 0.95
C GLU A 188 6.15 46.52 0.39
N LEU A 189 7.48 46.38 0.41
CA LEU A 189 8.15 45.16 -0.07
C LEU A 189 7.80 43.93 0.77
N LYS A 190 7.71 44.04 2.10
CA LYS A 190 7.20 42.95 2.97
C LYS A 190 5.78 42.53 2.58
N GLN A 191 4.88 43.48 2.32
CA GLN A 191 3.51 43.18 1.89
C GLN A 191 3.46 42.56 0.48
N ARG A 192 4.34 42.96 -0.44
CA ARG A 192 4.48 42.31 -1.76
C ARG A 192 5.01 40.88 -1.63
N LEU A 193 6.04 40.65 -0.82
CA LEU A 193 6.62 39.33 -0.56
C LEU A 193 5.60 38.38 0.10
N GLN A 194 4.82 38.85 1.08
CA GLN A 194 3.74 38.06 1.69
C GLN A 194 2.68 37.65 0.66
N LYS A 195 2.28 38.56 -0.24
CA LYS A 195 1.34 38.25 -1.33
C LYS A 195 1.92 37.24 -2.33
N MET A 196 3.19 37.40 -2.72
CA MET A 196 3.88 36.41 -3.56
C MET A 196 3.89 35.02 -2.91
N GLN A 197 4.19 34.94 -1.60
CA GLN A 197 4.17 33.66 -0.86
C GLN A 197 2.76 33.07 -0.70
N GLU A 198 1.70 33.89 -0.66
CA GLU A 198 0.32 33.40 -0.74
C GLU A 198 -0.05 32.90 -2.14
N GLU A 199 0.42 33.56 -3.19
CA GLU A 199 0.19 33.16 -4.59
C GLU A 199 0.97 31.89 -4.94
N GLU A 200 2.22 31.77 -4.50
CA GLU A 200 3.05 30.55 -4.57
C GLU A 200 2.38 29.35 -3.88
N LYS A 201 1.88 29.52 -2.64
CA LYS A 201 1.15 28.46 -1.93
C LYS A 201 -0.15 28.04 -2.65
N ARG A 202 -0.81 28.98 -3.33
CA ARG A 202 -2.00 28.69 -4.15
C ARG A 202 -1.62 27.99 -5.46
N LEU A 203 -0.49 28.33 -6.07
CA LEU A 203 0.03 27.64 -7.25
C LEU A 203 0.43 26.20 -6.91
N ASN A 204 1.20 25.99 -5.85
CA ASN A 204 1.59 24.64 -5.41
C ASN A 204 0.37 23.75 -5.09
N TYR A 205 -0.70 24.33 -4.51
CA TYR A 205 -1.96 23.62 -4.28
C TYR A 205 -2.69 23.25 -5.59
N LEU A 206 -2.73 24.16 -6.56
CA LEU A 206 -3.31 23.88 -7.88
C LEU A 206 -2.47 22.87 -8.67
N GLU A 207 -1.13 22.92 -8.55
CA GLU A 207 -0.27 21.91 -9.18
C GLU A 207 -0.44 20.52 -8.55
N SER A 208 -0.67 20.39 -7.24
CA SER A 208 -1.02 19.10 -6.64
C SER A 208 -2.34 18.56 -7.19
N GLN A 209 -3.38 19.41 -7.30
CA GLN A 209 -4.66 18.99 -7.90
C GLN A 209 -4.50 18.61 -9.38
N VAL A 210 -3.68 19.31 -10.16
CA VAL A 210 -3.41 18.96 -11.55
C VAL A 210 -2.66 17.63 -11.66
N ARG A 211 -1.67 17.35 -10.79
CA ARG A 211 -0.98 16.05 -10.75
C ARG A 211 -1.90 14.90 -10.32
N GLU A 212 -2.80 15.14 -9.36
CA GLU A 212 -3.82 14.17 -8.93
C GLU A 212 -4.77 13.84 -10.09
N LEU A 213 -5.31 14.86 -10.78
CA LEU A 213 -6.16 14.68 -11.96
C LEU A 213 -5.42 14.03 -13.15
N GLN A 214 -4.13 14.32 -13.34
CA GLN A 214 -3.30 13.65 -14.36
C GLN A 214 -3.16 12.15 -14.08
N ALA A 215 -2.89 11.76 -12.83
CA ALA A 215 -2.84 10.36 -12.44
C ALA A 215 -4.21 9.65 -12.57
N GLU A 216 -5.32 10.34 -12.27
CA GLU A 216 -6.67 9.80 -12.52
C GLU A 216 -6.95 9.62 -14.02
N CYS A 217 -6.53 10.56 -14.88
CA CYS A 217 -6.61 10.43 -16.33
C CYS A 217 -5.73 9.30 -16.88
N GLU A 218 -4.51 9.11 -16.36
CA GLU A 218 -3.63 7.99 -16.73
C GLU A 218 -4.28 6.64 -16.39
N VAL A 219 -4.82 6.48 -15.18
CA VAL A 219 -5.56 5.27 -14.76
C VAL A 219 -6.84 5.06 -15.57
N ALA A 220 -7.53 6.12 -15.97
CA ALA A 220 -8.68 6.03 -16.88
C ALA A 220 -8.25 5.58 -18.29
N SER A 221 -7.14 6.11 -18.81
CA SER A 221 -6.62 5.75 -20.14
C SER A 221 -6.13 4.30 -20.22
N GLY A 222 -5.49 3.79 -19.16
CA GLY A 222 -5.10 2.37 -19.08
C GLY A 222 -6.31 1.44 -19.12
N ARG A 223 -7.39 1.78 -18.38
CA ARG A 223 -8.65 1.03 -18.41
C ARG A 223 -9.37 1.11 -19.76
N ALA A 224 -9.26 2.22 -20.48
CA ALA A 224 -9.76 2.32 -21.85
C ALA A 224 -8.99 1.39 -22.79
N GLN A 225 -7.65 1.34 -22.69
CA GLN A 225 -6.82 0.42 -23.47
C GLN A 225 -7.09 -1.07 -23.13
N GLU A 226 -7.32 -1.39 -21.85
CA GLU A 226 -7.76 -2.73 -21.42
C GLU A 226 -9.13 -3.09 -22.04
N ALA A 227 -10.06 -2.15 -22.12
CA ALA A 227 -11.37 -2.35 -22.75
C ALA A 227 -11.28 -2.49 -24.29
N GLU A 228 -10.50 -1.63 -24.96
CA GLU A 228 -10.25 -1.70 -26.40
C GLU A 228 -9.60 -3.04 -26.81
N ALA A 229 -8.68 -3.56 -26.00
CA ALA A 229 -8.08 -4.88 -26.21
C ALA A 229 -9.12 -6.00 -26.09
N LEU A 230 -9.98 -5.96 -25.06
CA LEU A 230 -11.06 -6.94 -24.90
C LEU A 230 -12.11 -6.86 -26.01
N GLU A 231 -12.41 -5.66 -26.53
CA GLU A 231 -13.27 -5.51 -27.71
C GLU A 231 -12.63 -6.07 -28.99
N ALA A 232 -11.32 -5.91 -29.20
CA ALA A 232 -10.62 -6.53 -30.32
C ALA A 232 -10.67 -8.06 -30.24
N ASP A 233 -10.37 -8.61 -29.07
CA ASP A 233 -10.45 -10.04 -28.75
C ASP A 233 -11.85 -10.64 -28.99
N LEU A 234 -12.91 -9.89 -28.74
CA LEU A 234 -14.29 -10.31 -28.97
C LEU A 234 -14.68 -10.19 -30.46
N ARG A 235 -14.22 -9.15 -31.16
CA ARG A 235 -14.47 -8.98 -32.60
C ARG A 235 -13.81 -10.08 -33.42
N GLU A 236 -12.57 -10.47 -33.11
CA GLU A 236 -11.87 -11.58 -33.78
C GLU A 236 -12.67 -12.89 -33.64
N LYS A 237 -13.12 -13.25 -32.43
CA LYS A 237 -13.92 -14.46 -32.17
C LYS A 237 -15.28 -14.43 -32.89
N VAL A 238 -15.89 -13.26 -33.06
CA VAL A 238 -17.13 -13.09 -33.85
C VAL A 238 -16.85 -13.26 -35.35
N GLU A 239 -15.75 -12.72 -35.88
CA GLU A 239 -15.35 -12.93 -37.28
C GLU A 239 -15.00 -14.40 -37.57
N GLU A 240 -14.35 -15.10 -36.63
CA GLU A 240 -14.13 -16.55 -36.72
C GLU A 240 -15.46 -17.32 -36.78
N ALA A 241 -16.37 -17.10 -35.82
CA ALA A 241 -17.66 -17.79 -35.76
C ALA A 241 -18.55 -17.52 -36.99
N VAL A 242 -18.57 -16.29 -37.49
CA VAL A 242 -19.24 -15.95 -38.76
C VAL A 242 -18.56 -16.68 -39.92
N GLY A 243 -17.23 -16.70 -39.97
CA GLY A 243 -16.46 -17.42 -40.98
C GLY A 243 -16.70 -18.94 -40.98
N GLU A 244 -16.99 -19.56 -39.83
CA GLU A 244 -17.35 -20.96 -39.73
C GLU A 244 -18.80 -21.23 -40.19
N SER A 245 -19.75 -20.39 -39.75
CA SER A 245 -21.14 -20.44 -40.23
C SER A 245 -21.25 -20.29 -41.75
N ASP A 246 -20.42 -19.43 -42.35
CA ASP A 246 -20.35 -19.23 -43.79
C ASP A 246 -19.76 -20.46 -44.53
N ARG A 247 -18.78 -21.16 -43.92
CA ARG A 247 -18.26 -22.44 -44.44
C ARG A 247 -19.30 -23.55 -44.39
N LEU A 248 -20.05 -23.68 -43.28
CA LEU A 248 -21.12 -24.66 -43.14
C LEU A 248 -22.25 -24.39 -44.14
N SER A 249 -22.69 -23.14 -44.26
CA SER A 249 -23.73 -22.71 -45.21
C SER A 249 -23.39 -23.06 -46.67
N ARG A 250 -22.11 -22.93 -47.06
CA ARG A 250 -21.63 -23.37 -48.37
C ARG A 250 -21.67 -24.91 -48.52
N ARG A 251 -21.25 -25.68 -47.51
CA ARG A 251 -21.37 -27.15 -47.50
C ARG A 251 -22.82 -27.63 -47.64
N LEU A 252 -23.78 -26.97 -46.98
CA LEU A 252 -25.20 -27.26 -47.15
C LEU A 252 -25.66 -26.99 -48.59
N SER A 253 -25.33 -25.81 -49.15
CA SER A 253 -25.69 -25.47 -50.54
C SER A 253 -25.12 -26.48 -51.56
N GLU A 254 -23.89 -26.97 -51.34
CA GLU A 254 -23.32 -28.07 -52.14
C GLU A 254 -24.08 -29.40 -51.97
N SER A 255 -24.49 -29.76 -50.75
CA SER A 255 -25.27 -30.99 -50.51
C SER A 255 -26.70 -30.91 -51.08
N GLU A 256 -27.34 -29.74 -51.01
CA GLU A 256 -28.63 -29.46 -51.64
C GLU A 256 -28.55 -29.58 -53.16
N ALA A 257 -27.47 -29.03 -53.76
CA ALA A 257 -27.21 -29.17 -55.18
C ALA A 257 -27.09 -30.66 -55.59
N ARG A 258 -26.26 -31.44 -54.88
CA ARG A 258 -26.10 -32.90 -55.12
C ARG A 258 -27.42 -33.66 -54.94
N LEU A 259 -28.22 -33.33 -53.91
CA LEU A 259 -29.52 -33.94 -53.66
C LEU A 259 -30.50 -33.64 -54.81
N SER A 260 -30.52 -32.40 -55.31
CA SER A 260 -31.34 -32.01 -56.46
C SER A 260 -30.90 -32.65 -57.78
N GLU A 261 -29.59 -32.85 -57.98
CA GLU A 261 -29.03 -33.62 -59.10
C GLU A 261 -29.41 -35.10 -59.00
N ALA A 262 -29.29 -35.71 -57.82
CA ALA A 262 -29.70 -37.09 -57.56
C ALA A 262 -31.21 -37.32 -57.77
N LEU A 263 -32.06 -36.35 -57.39
CA LEU A 263 -33.50 -36.39 -57.69
C LEU A 263 -33.78 -36.36 -59.21
N LEU A 264 -33.05 -35.53 -59.97
CA LEU A 264 -33.18 -35.47 -61.43
C LEU A 264 -32.66 -36.75 -62.11
N ALA A 265 -31.57 -37.34 -61.60
CA ALA A 265 -31.05 -38.64 -62.03
C ALA A 265 -32.05 -39.77 -61.75
N ALA A 266 -32.61 -39.83 -60.53
CA ALA A 266 -33.64 -40.80 -60.17
C ALA A 266 -34.88 -40.66 -61.08
N ALA A 267 -35.44 -39.46 -61.22
CA ALA A 267 -36.64 -39.21 -62.02
C ALA A 267 -36.44 -39.51 -63.52
N SER A 268 -35.27 -39.19 -64.07
CA SER A 268 -34.93 -39.56 -65.45
C SER A 268 -34.66 -41.06 -65.63
N SER A 269 -34.16 -41.75 -64.61
CA SER A 269 -34.04 -43.22 -64.62
C SER A 269 -35.40 -43.92 -64.57
N GLU A 270 -36.34 -43.44 -63.74
CA GLU A 270 -37.70 -43.99 -63.63
C GLU A 270 -38.50 -43.76 -64.93
N ALA A 271 -38.42 -42.56 -65.51
CA ALA A 271 -38.99 -42.27 -66.83
C ALA A 271 -38.35 -43.09 -67.97
N SER A 272 -37.09 -43.49 -67.83
CA SER A 272 -36.42 -44.38 -68.80
C SER A 272 -36.76 -45.86 -68.59
N ALA A 273 -37.12 -46.26 -67.37
CA ALA A 273 -37.55 -47.61 -67.05
C ALA A 273 -38.94 -47.92 -67.63
N GLU A 274 -39.87 -46.97 -67.55
CA GLU A 274 -41.27 -47.09 -68.02
C GLU A 274 -41.41 -47.26 -69.55
N VAL A 275 -40.36 -46.98 -70.32
CA VAL A 275 -40.39 -46.91 -71.81
C VAL A 275 -39.81 -48.16 -72.49
N VAL A 276 -39.16 -49.09 -71.77
CA VAL A 276 -38.42 -50.22 -72.40
C VAL A 276 -38.66 -51.55 -71.67
N GLU A 277 -39.31 -52.51 -72.34
CA GLU A 277 -39.47 -53.90 -71.88
C GLU A 277 -38.15 -54.68 -71.99
N GLY A 278 -37.32 -54.63 -70.94
CA GLY A 278 -36.07 -55.39 -70.84
C GLY A 278 -35.57 -55.48 -69.40
N ASP A 279 -35.26 -56.71 -68.98
CA ASP A 279 -34.63 -57.15 -67.71
C ASP A 279 -34.90 -56.26 -66.50
N ALA A 280 -36.11 -56.41 -65.95
CA ALA A 280 -36.59 -55.68 -64.78
C ALA A 280 -35.67 -55.81 -63.55
N GLU A 281 -34.98 -56.95 -63.35
CA GLU A 281 -34.14 -57.15 -62.17
C GLU A 281 -32.90 -56.24 -62.13
N GLU A 282 -32.27 -55.95 -63.29
CA GLU A 282 -31.18 -54.97 -63.37
C GLU A 282 -31.70 -53.54 -63.20
N LYS A 283 -32.86 -53.21 -63.77
CA LYS A 283 -33.48 -51.89 -63.60
C LYS A 283 -33.90 -51.63 -62.16
N ASP A 284 -34.51 -52.60 -61.50
CA ASP A 284 -34.84 -52.53 -60.07
C ASP A 284 -33.58 -52.46 -59.21
N ALA A 285 -32.45 -53.06 -59.63
CA ALA A 285 -31.17 -52.88 -58.93
C ALA A 285 -30.63 -51.44 -59.07
N VAL A 286 -30.65 -50.85 -60.27
CA VAL A 286 -30.23 -49.46 -60.51
C VAL A 286 -31.15 -48.46 -59.78
N ILE A 287 -32.47 -48.65 -59.85
CA ILE A 287 -33.44 -47.80 -59.14
C ILE A 287 -33.30 -47.94 -57.62
N ARG A 288 -32.96 -49.13 -57.09
CA ARG A 288 -32.60 -49.28 -55.67
C ARG A 288 -31.30 -48.53 -55.33
N GLY A 289 -30.26 -48.66 -56.15
CA GLY A 289 -29.00 -47.92 -55.97
C GLY A 289 -29.19 -46.40 -55.91
N LEU A 290 -29.88 -45.84 -56.90
CA LEU A 290 -30.20 -44.40 -56.96
C LEU A 290 -31.11 -43.95 -55.81
N ARG A 291 -32.04 -44.79 -55.33
CA ARG A 291 -32.84 -44.51 -54.14
C ARG A 291 -32.01 -44.55 -52.85
N GLU A 292 -31.06 -45.47 -52.72
CA GLU A 292 -30.12 -45.48 -51.58
C GLU A 292 -29.19 -44.26 -51.60
N GLU A 293 -28.68 -43.86 -52.77
CA GLU A 293 -27.87 -42.63 -52.92
C GLU A 293 -28.70 -41.38 -52.62
N LEU A 294 -29.97 -41.34 -53.02
CA LEU A 294 -30.90 -40.27 -52.66
C LEU A 294 -31.18 -40.22 -51.14
N GLU A 295 -31.37 -41.35 -50.46
CA GLU A 295 -31.53 -41.36 -49.00
C GLU A 295 -30.24 -40.99 -48.26
N ARG A 296 -29.05 -41.34 -48.79
CA ARG A 296 -27.75 -40.85 -48.28
C ARG A 296 -27.63 -39.33 -48.43
N ALA A 297 -27.89 -38.79 -49.62
CA ALA A 297 -27.85 -37.34 -49.86
C ALA A 297 -28.88 -36.56 -49.02
N LYS A 298 -30.07 -37.15 -48.77
CA LYS A 298 -31.04 -36.60 -47.81
C LYS A 298 -30.51 -36.63 -46.37
N ALA A 299 -29.90 -37.72 -45.93
CA ALA A 299 -29.30 -37.81 -44.60
C ALA A 299 -28.20 -36.75 -44.43
N GLU A 300 -27.26 -36.63 -45.38
CA GLU A 300 -26.21 -35.60 -45.39
C GLU A 300 -26.80 -34.18 -45.37
N SER A 301 -27.87 -33.89 -46.13
CA SER A 301 -28.53 -32.57 -46.12
C SER A 301 -29.29 -32.29 -44.82
N ILE A 302 -29.85 -33.31 -44.16
CA ILE A 302 -30.51 -33.18 -42.84
C ILE A 302 -29.48 -32.97 -41.74
N GLU A 303 -28.35 -33.71 -41.80
CA GLU A 303 -27.25 -33.59 -40.85
C GLU A 303 -26.56 -32.22 -40.97
N LEU A 304 -26.29 -31.73 -42.19
CA LEU A 304 -25.77 -30.37 -42.43
C LEU A 304 -26.76 -29.27 -42.04
N ARG A 305 -28.08 -29.48 -42.18
CA ARG A 305 -29.08 -28.55 -41.60
C ARG A 305 -29.05 -28.56 -40.09
N ALA A 306 -28.89 -29.71 -39.45
CA ALA A 306 -28.76 -29.80 -38.00
C ALA A 306 -27.44 -29.19 -37.49
N GLU A 307 -26.34 -29.31 -38.24
CA GLU A 307 -25.09 -28.58 -37.97
C GLU A 307 -25.28 -27.06 -38.09
N ILE A 308 -26.03 -26.57 -39.08
CA ILE A 308 -26.26 -25.12 -39.28
C ILE A 308 -27.31 -24.56 -38.32
N GLU A 309 -28.41 -25.26 -38.05
CA GLU A 309 -29.35 -24.88 -37.00
C GLU A 309 -28.68 -24.96 -35.62
N GLY A 310 -27.75 -25.90 -35.42
CA GLY A 310 -26.85 -25.96 -34.27
C GLY A 310 -25.87 -24.78 -34.19
N ALA A 311 -25.26 -24.37 -35.32
CA ALA A 311 -24.33 -23.25 -35.39
C ALA A 311 -25.02 -21.87 -35.41
N ALA A 312 -26.32 -21.80 -35.74
CA ALA A 312 -27.15 -20.61 -35.59
C ALA A 312 -27.77 -20.53 -34.18
N ALA A 313 -28.08 -21.68 -33.55
CA ALA A 313 -28.45 -21.78 -32.14
C ALA A 313 -27.24 -21.79 -31.18
N GLY A 314 -26.02 -21.91 -31.70
CA GLY A 314 -24.74 -21.73 -31.01
C GLY A 314 -23.95 -20.50 -31.50
N GLY A 315 -24.52 -19.73 -32.43
CA GLY A 315 -23.85 -18.61 -33.09
C GLY A 315 -23.87 -17.34 -32.26
N VAL A 316 -23.11 -17.32 -31.16
CA VAL A 316 -22.95 -16.23 -30.18
C VAL A 316 -24.26 -15.78 -29.52
N ASP A 317 -25.27 -15.26 -30.22
CA ASP A 317 -26.52 -14.83 -29.60
C ASP A 317 -27.23 -15.98 -28.89
N ALA A 318 -27.29 -17.17 -29.49
CA ALA A 318 -28.02 -18.28 -28.90
C ALA A 318 -27.16 -19.20 -28.01
N GLU A 319 -25.81 -19.15 -28.11
CA GLU A 319 -24.92 -19.78 -27.11
C GLU A 319 -24.59 -18.84 -25.94
N ALA A 320 -24.57 -17.53 -26.14
CA ALA A 320 -24.52 -16.54 -25.06
C ALA A 320 -25.90 -16.25 -24.49
N GLU A 321 -27.02 -16.40 -25.21
CA GLU A 321 -28.33 -16.56 -24.56
C GLU A 321 -28.48 -17.95 -23.94
N ALA A 322 -27.87 -19.02 -24.44
CA ALA A 322 -27.87 -20.30 -23.72
C ALA A 322 -27.02 -20.20 -22.46
N ALA A 323 -25.83 -19.60 -22.52
CA ALA A 323 -24.95 -19.36 -21.38
C ALA A 323 -25.52 -18.30 -20.44
N LEU A 324 -26.15 -17.22 -20.90
CA LEU A 324 -26.88 -16.28 -20.03
C LEU A 324 -28.19 -16.86 -19.53
N ARG A 325 -28.87 -17.77 -20.24
CA ARG A 325 -30.02 -18.51 -19.70
C ARG A 325 -29.59 -19.68 -18.82
N GLU A 326 -28.39 -20.20 -18.95
CA GLU A 326 -27.82 -21.26 -18.11
C GLU A 326 -27.11 -20.67 -16.90
N GLU A 327 -26.58 -19.45 -17.00
CA GLU A 327 -26.10 -18.61 -15.91
C GLU A 327 -27.28 -17.93 -15.21
N VAL A 328 -28.32 -17.48 -15.91
CA VAL A 328 -29.56 -17.07 -15.23
C VAL A 328 -30.30 -18.29 -14.68
N ARG A 329 -30.25 -19.49 -15.28
CA ARG A 329 -30.75 -20.73 -14.64
C ARG A 329 -29.83 -21.22 -13.54
N SER A 330 -28.52 -21.00 -13.57
CA SER A 330 -27.61 -21.41 -12.50
C SER A 330 -27.68 -20.42 -11.35
N LEU A 331 -27.76 -19.11 -11.60
CA LEU A 331 -28.08 -18.07 -10.62
C LEU A 331 -29.53 -18.18 -10.13
N GLN A 332 -30.50 -18.68 -10.91
CA GLN A 332 -31.84 -19.02 -10.41
C GLN A 332 -31.84 -20.34 -9.62
N ALA A 333 -31.09 -21.35 -10.06
CA ALA A 333 -30.94 -22.61 -9.34
C ALA A 333 -30.10 -22.43 -8.08
N GLU A 334 -29.15 -21.50 -8.05
CA GLU A 334 -28.41 -21.04 -6.88
C GLU A 334 -29.27 -20.11 -6.04
N ARG A 335 -30.12 -19.24 -6.61
CA ARG A 335 -31.09 -18.46 -5.83
C ARG A 335 -32.12 -19.36 -5.17
N ASP A 336 -32.58 -20.40 -5.85
CA ASP A 336 -33.61 -21.31 -5.36
C ASP A 336 -33.00 -22.48 -4.56
N ARG A 337 -31.72 -22.79 -4.75
CA ARG A 337 -30.89 -23.58 -3.83
C ARG A 337 -30.52 -22.77 -2.59
N LEU A 338 -30.17 -21.49 -2.68
CA LEU A 338 -29.93 -20.62 -1.53
C LEU A 338 -31.24 -20.25 -0.83
N SER A 339 -32.37 -20.15 -1.53
CA SER A 339 -33.70 -20.02 -0.94
C SER A 339 -34.16 -21.35 -0.35
N GLY A 340 -33.83 -22.47 -0.98
CA GLY A 340 -34.07 -23.83 -0.50
C GLY A 340 -33.17 -24.21 0.67
N GLU A 341 -31.94 -23.72 0.72
CA GLU A 341 -30.98 -23.82 1.82
C GLU A 341 -31.29 -22.79 2.91
N LEU A 342 -31.91 -21.64 2.58
CA LEU A 342 -32.43 -20.68 3.56
C LEU A 342 -33.78 -21.15 4.15
N GLN A 343 -34.61 -21.85 3.38
CA GLN A 343 -35.81 -22.53 3.88
C GLN A 343 -35.40 -23.77 4.67
N SER A 344 -34.59 -24.67 4.11
CA SER A 344 -33.98 -25.78 4.86
C SER A 344 -33.21 -25.29 6.09
N SER A 345 -32.52 -24.14 6.08
CA SER A 345 -31.89 -23.58 7.28
C SER A 345 -32.90 -22.99 8.26
N LYS A 346 -33.98 -22.35 7.81
CA LYS A 346 -35.11 -21.91 8.67
C LYS A 346 -35.87 -23.10 9.26
N ASP A 347 -36.04 -24.17 8.49
CA ASP A 347 -36.80 -25.36 8.83
C ASP A 347 -35.95 -26.31 9.67
N LEU A 348 -34.63 -26.41 9.44
CA LEU A 348 -33.66 -27.01 10.37
C LEU A 348 -33.48 -26.14 11.62
N LEU A 349 -33.56 -24.81 11.55
CA LEU A 349 -33.62 -23.97 12.76
C LEU A 349 -34.94 -24.18 13.51
N ARG A 350 -36.04 -24.42 12.80
CA ARG A 350 -37.35 -24.72 13.37
C ARG A 350 -37.38 -26.10 14.00
N GLU A 351 -37.03 -27.15 13.27
CA GLU A 351 -36.85 -28.51 13.77
C GLU A 351 -35.79 -28.57 14.86
N SER A 352 -34.69 -27.83 14.76
CA SER A 352 -33.73 -27.70 15.87
C SER A 352 -34.36 -27.02 17.07
N SER A 353 -35.15 -25.96 16.91
CA SER A 353 -35.87 -25.32 18.02
C SER A 353 -36.92 -26.25 18.64
N GLU A 354 -37.72 -26.94 17.82
CA GLU A 354 -38.76 -27.88 18.25
C GLU A 354 -38.16 -29.16 18.86
N THR A 355 -37.03 -29.67 18.36
CA THR A 355 -36.31 -30.79 18.99
C THR A 355 -35.57 -30.36 20.25
N ASN A 356 -35.09 -29.12 20.34
CA ASN A 356 -34.47 -28.56 21.54
C ASN A 356 -35.55 -28.25 22.61
N GLU A 357 -36.75 -27.84 22.23
CA GLU A 357 -37.91 -27.75 23.14
C GLU A 357 -38.44 -29.12 23.56
N ARG A 358 -38.59 -30.08 22.63
CA ARG A 358 -38.93 -31.48 22.97
C ARG A 358 -37.84 -32.12 23.85
N ALA A 359 -36.57 -31.81 23.62
CA ALA A 359 -35.46 -32.25 24.46
C ALA A 359 -35.49 -31.60 25.84
N LYS A 360 -35.74 -30.28 25.94
CA LYS A 360 -35.94 -29.57 27.22
C LYS A 360 -37.12 -30.14 27.99
N SER A 361 -38.27 -30.36 27.34
CA SER A 361 -39.45 -31.01 27.95
C SER A 361 -39.13 -32.44 28.41
N ASN A 362 -38.42 -33.23 27.61
CA ASN A 362 -38.02 -34.59 27.99
C ASN A 362 -37.01 -34.60 29.15
N VAL A 363 -36.02 -33.69 29.14
CA VAL A 363 -35.05 -33.53 30.24
C VAL A 363 -35.74 -33.05 31.50
N GLU A 364 -36.67 -32.09 31.40
CA GLU A 364 -37.49 -31.65 32.53
C GLU A 364 -38.37 -32.76 33.08
N ASP A 365 -39.02 -33.57 32.23
CA ASP A 365 -39.88 -34.65 32.69
C ASP A 365 -39.08 -35.83 33.24
N LEU A 366 -37.88 -36.08 32.73
CA LEU A 366 -36.90 -36.96 33.37
C LEU A 366 -36.46 -36.37 34.72
N LYS A 367 -36.13 -35.08 34.81
CA LYS A 367 -35.76 -34.37 36.05
C LYS A 367 -36.89 -34.46 37.08
N LYS A 368 -38.15 -34.25 36.69
CA LYS A 368 -39.36 -34.45 37.51
C LYS A 368 -39.49 -35.91 37.96
N LYS A 369 -39.34 -36.90 37.06
CA LYS A 369 -39.42 -38.34 37.39
C LYS A 369 -38.30 -38.81 38.32
N PHE A 370 -37.06 -38.38 38.09
CA PHE A 370 -35.91 -38.70 38.95
C PHE A 370 -36.03 -38.02 40.31
N LEU A 371 -36.39 -36.73 40.38
CA LEU A 371 -36.63 -36.03 41.65
C LEU A 371 -37.82 -36.61 42.42
N ALA A 372 -38.91 -37.00 41.75
CA ALA A 372 -40.02 -37.70 42.38
C ALA A 372 -39.59 -39.07 42.93
N THR A 373 -38.79 -39.83 42.18
CA THR A 373 -38.25 -41.14 42.61
C THR A 373 -37.27 -40.98 43.78
N ALA A 374 -36.40 -39.97 43.75
CA ALA A 374 -35.48 -39.66 44.83
C ALA A 374 -36.21 -39.20 46.10
N LYS A 375 -37.19 -38.30 45.99
CA LYS A 375 -38.05 -37.87 47.10
C LYS A 375 -38.89 -39.02 47.65
N LYS A 376 -39.38 -39.92 46.80
CA LYS A 376 -40.06 -41.15 47.23
C LYS A 376 -39.12 -42.05 48.04
N LYS A 377 -37.90 -42.30 47.55
CA LYS A 377 -36.88 -43.08 48.31
C LYS A 377 -36.49 -42.40 49.61
N GLN A 378 -36.35 -41.07 49.65
CA GLN A 378 -36.11 -40.32 50.90
C GLN A 378 -37.28 -40.45 51.89
N LEU A 379 -38.53 -40.47 51.41
CA LEU A 379 -39.72 -40.77 52.23
C LEU A 379 -39.76 -42.22 52.70
N GLU A 380 -39.37 -43.18 51.87
CA GLU A 380 -39.25 -44.60 52.23
C GLU A 380 -38.16 -44.81 53.29
N PHE A 381 -36.97 -44.19 53.13
CA PHE A 381 -35.91 -44.20 54.14
C PHE A 381 -36.34 -43.50 55.43
N LYS A 382 -36.94 -42.31 55.36
CA LYS A 382 -37.44 -41.61 56.55
C LYS A 382 -38.51 -42.42 57.28
N SER A 383 -39.50 -42.96 56.57
CA SER A 383 -40.53 -43.83 57.17
C SER A 383 -39.92 -45.07 57.83
N LYS A 384 -38.82 -45.61 57.29
CA LYS A 384 -38.10 -46.76 57.86
C LYS A 384 -37.28 -46.38 59.09
N ILE A 385 -36.68 -45.18 59.12
CA ILE A 385 -36.04 -44.60 60.31
C ILE A 385 -37.11 -44.33 61.38
N ASP A 386 -38.20 -43.64 61.04
CA ASP A 386 -39.33 -43.37 61.95
C ASP A 386 -39.92 -44.68 62.55
N GLN A 387 -40.01 -45.76 61.76
CA GLN A 387 -40.44 -47.09 62.24
C GLN A 387 -39.43 -47.74 63.19
N LEU A 388 -38.12 -47.64 62.91
CA LEU A 388 -37.08 -48.17 63.78
C LEU A 388 -36.98 -47.36 65.08
N GLN A 389 -37.11 -46.04 65.03
CA GLN A 389 -37.15 -45.16 66.20
C GLN A 389 -38.39 -45.43 67.06
N ARG A 390 -39.56 -45.74 66.48
CA ARG A 390 -40.74 -46.21 67.24
C ARG A 390 -40.51 -47.56 67.91
N ARG A 391 -39.97 -48.54 67.18
CA ARG A 391 -39.60 -49.84 67.78
C ARG A 391 -38.55 -49.69 68.88
N LEU A 392 -37.64 -48.74 68.75
CA LEU A 392 -36.67 -48.41 69.79
C LEU A 392 -37.35 -47.80 71.02
N ALA A 393 -38.35 -46.95 70.85
CA ALA A 393 -39.15 -46.42 71.96
C ALA A 393 -40.01 -47.52 72.62
N GLU A 394 -40.71 -48.33 71.83
CA GLU A 394 -41.49 -49.50 72.27
C GLU A 394 -40.61 -50.49 73.06
N GLN A 395 -39.38 -50.78 72.60
CA GLN A 395 -38.44 -51.64 73.32
C GLN A 395 -37.76 -50.95 74.52
N GLN A 396 -37.67 -49.61 74.55
CA GLN A 396 -37.26 -48.89 75.75
C GLN A 396 -38.36 -48.87 76.82
N GLU A 397 -39.64 -48.81 76.42
CA GLU A 397 -40.77 -48.93 77.32
C GLU A 397 -40.96 -50.38 77.80
N SER A 398 -40.80 -51.39 76.93
CA SER A 398 -40.82 -52.80 77.33
C SER A 398 -39.67 -53.13 78.31
N ALA A 399 -38.44 -52.67 78.04
CA ALA A 399 -37.31 -52.86 78.94
C ALA A 399 -37.48 -52.09 80.26
N ARG A 400 -38.12 -50.92 80.26
CA ARG A 400 -38.49 -50.20 81.50
C ARG A 400 -39.59 -50.91 82.29
N ALA A 401 -40.59 -51.46 81.61
CA ALA A 401 -41.65 -52.25 82.23
C ALA A 401 -41.08 -53.54 82.85
N ALA A 402 -40.28 -54.30 82.10
CA ALA A 402 -39.59 -55.49 82.59
C ALA A 402 -38.67 -55.18 83.78
N LEU A 403 -37.94 -54.05 83.77
CA LEU A 403 -37.15 -53.58 84.92
C LEU A 403 -37.99 -53.13 86.12
N ALA A 404 -39.26 -52.76 85.93
CA ALA A 404 -40.19 -52.39 87.01
C ALA A 404 -40.95 -53.62 87.57
N GLU A 405 -41.26 -54.61 86.73
CA GLU A 405 -41.84 -55.89 87.14
C GLU A 405 -40.79 -56.83 87.77
N ALA A 406 -39.52 -56.70 87.40
CA ALA A 406 -38.39 -57.43 88.00
C ALA A 406 -37.99 -56.90 89.40
N GLY A 407 -38.98 -56.65 90.26
CA GLY A 407 -38.77 -56.30 91.67
C GLY A 407 -37.95 -57.37 92.41
N GLU A 408 -36.79 -56.94 92.93
CA GLU A 408 -35.89 -57.62 93.88
C GLU A 408 -35.99 -59.16 93.98
N GLY A 409 -35.60 -59.90 92.94
CA GLY A 409 -35.24 -61.32 93.11
C GLY A 409 -35.22 -62.25 91.89
N SER A 410 -35.90 -61.91 90.79
CA SER A 410 -36.05 -62.85 89.65
C SER A 410 -34.83 -62.85 88.70
N LYS A 411 -34.06 -63.94 88.71
CA LYS A 411 -32.91 -64.14 87.79
C LYS A 411 -33.31 -64.17 86.31
N ASN A 412 -34.51 -64.63 85.96
CA ASN A 412 -34.96 -64.65 84.57
C ASN A 412 -35.13 -63.22 84.02
N GLY A 413 -35.71 -62.32 84.80
CA GLY A 413 -35.93 -60.93 84.38
C GLY A 413 -34.64 -60.15 84.12
N GLN A 414 -33.52 -60.51 84.76
CA GLN A 414 -32.21 -59.94 84.44
C GLN A 414 -31.70 -60.39 83.06
N VAL A 415 -31.79 -61.69 82.74
CA VAL A 415 -31.39 -62.21 81.42
C VAL A 415 -32.26 -61.63 80.31
N GLU A 416 -33.55 -61.48 80.55
CA GLU A 416 -34.50 -60.88 79.61
C GLU A 416 -34.23 -59.38 79.40
N ALA A 417 -33.93 -58.63 80.48
CA ALA A 417 -33.50 -57.24 80.39
C ALA A 417 -32.13 -57.05 79.71
N GLU A 418 -31.19 -57.99 79.84
CA GLU A 418 -29.91 -57.96 79.13
C GLU A 418 -30.05 -58.31 77.66
N ALA A 419 -30.89 -59.30 77.30
CA ALA A 419 -31.22 -59.59 75.91
C ALA A 419 -31.84 -58.37 75.21
N LEU A 420 -32.84 -57.73 75.83
CA LEU A 420 -33.47 -56.50 75.32
C LEU A 420 -32.48 -55.32 75.21
N ARG A 421 -31.46 -55.23 76.07
CA ARG A 421 -30.38 -54.22 75.93
C ARG A 421 -29.52 -54.49 74.69
N THR A 422 -29.11 -55.74 74.45
CA THR A 422 -28.32 -56.08 73.24
C THR A 422 -29.11 -55.89 71.95
N GLU A 423 -30.41 -56.22 71.94
CA GLU A 423 -31.29 -55.93 70.79
C GLU A 423 -31.45 -54.42 70.58
N LYS A 424 -31.62 -53.65 71.67
CA LYS A 424 -31.68 -52.19 71.63
C LYS A 424 -30.39 -51.59 71.04
N GLU A 425 -29.21 -52.04 71.47
CA GLU A 425 -27.93 -51.56 70.94
C GLU A 425 -27.75 -51.90 69.44
N ALA A 426 -28.18 -53.10 69.03
CA ALA A 426 -28.21 -53.48 67.61
C ALA A 426 -29.19 -52.63 66.78
N LEU A 427 -30.34 -52.26 67.34
CA LEU A 427 -31.30 -51.34 66.70
C LEU A 427 -30.74 -49.91 66.62
N GLU A 428 -30.10 -49.39 67.67
CA GLU A 428 -29.46 -48.07 67.67
C GLU A 428 -28.32 -47.96 66.65
N ALA A 429 -27.48 -48.99 66.53
CA ALA A 429 -26.45 -49.06 65.51
C ALA A 429 -27.07 -48.99 64.10
N ARG A 430 -28.11 -49.79 63.87
CA ARG A 430 -28.81 -49.88 62.58
C ARG A 430 -29.58 -48.61 62.20
N THR A 431 -30.05 -47.82 63.16
CA THR A 431 -30.56 -46.46 62.89
C THR A 431 -29.45 -45.52 62.47
N LYS A 432 -28.30 -45.52 63.16
CA LYS A 432 -27.15 -44.63 62.87
C LYS A 432 -26.56 -44.93 61.48
N GLU A 433 -26.48 -46.20 61.08
CA GLU A 433 -26.10 -46.60 59.72
C GLU A 433 -27.07 -46.07 58.65
N LEU A 434 -28.39 -46.19 58.87
CA LEU A 434 -29.39 -45.72 57.93
C LEU A 434 -29.47 -44.18 57.86
N GLU A 435 -29.21 -43.48 58.95
CA GLU A 435 -29.10 -42.03 59.00
C GLU A 435 -27.88 -41.54 58.21
N ALA A 436 -26.69 -42.16 58.41
CA ALA A 436 -25.49 -41.86 57.63
C ALA A 436 -25.66 -42.18 56.12
N LEU A 437 -26.35 -43.27 55.78
CA LEU A 437 -26.67 -43.61 54.38
C LEU A 437 -27.71 -42.66 53.76
N ALA A 438 -28.63 -42.09 54.55
CA ALA A 438 -29.55 -41.06 54.09
C ALA A 438 -28.85 -39.71 53.90
N GLU A 439 -27.90 -39.36 54.75
CA GLU A 439 -27.14 -38.11 54.70
C GLU A 439 -26.14 -38.09 53.52
N THR A 440 -25.41 -39.18 53.30
CA THR A 440 -24.55 -39.34 52.12
C THR A 440 -25.36 -39.31 50.81
N GLN A 441 -26.57 -39.89 50.78
CA GLN A 441 -27.48 -39.76 49.63
C GLN A 441 -27.99 -38.31 49.43
N ARG A 442 -28.21 -37.53 50.50
CA ARG A 442 -28.53 -36.10 50.37
C ARG A 442 -27.37 -35.32 49.76
N GLY A 443 -26.14 -35.56 50.20
CA GLY A 443 -24.94 -34.94 49.64
C GLY A 443 -24.79 -35.23 48.14
N ALA A 444 -24.86 -36.50 47.75
CA ALA A 444 -24.77 -36.91 46.36
C ALA A 444 -25.89 -36.31 45.46
N ILE A 445 -27.11 -36.14 45.99
CA ILE A 445 -28.19 -35.45 45.27
C ILE A 445 -27.88 -33.95 45.11
N ALA A 446 -27.38 -33.28 46.15
CA ALA A 446 -27.03 -31.86 46.09
C ALA A 446 -25.88 -31.59 45.11
N ASP A 447 -24.84 -32.44 45.08
CA ASP A 447 -23.75 -32.35 44.11
C ASP A 447 -24.22 -32.53 42.67
N LEU A 448 -25.14 -33.46 42.43
CA LEU A 448 -25.74 -33.68 41.11
C LEU A 448 -26.66 -32.52 40.70
N GLU A 449 -27.44 -31.94 41.62
CA GLU A 449 -28.22 -30.72 41.34
C GLU A 449 -27.33 -29.51 41.04
N GLY A 450 -26.19 -29.37 41.73
CA GLY A 450 -25.21 -28.32 41.46
C GLY A 450 -24.55 -28.46 40.09
N ARG A 451 -24.08 -29.67 39.75
CA ARG A 451 -23.50 -29.97 38.42
C ARG A 451 -24.52 -29.80 37.29
N ALA A 452 -25.79 -30.16 37.52
CA ALA A 452 -26.86 -29.96 36.55
C ALA A 452 -27.11 -28.47 36.27
N LYS A 453 -27.16 -27.61 37.30
CA LYS A 453 -27.33 -26.15 37.13
C LYS A 453 -26.17 -25.52 36.35
N ALA A 454 -24.93 -25.88 36.69
CA ALA A 454 -23.75 -25.38 35.96
C ALA A 454 -23.75 -25.82 34.48
N ALA A 455 -24.25 -27.02 34.17
CA ALA A 455 -24.44 -27.47 32.80
C ALA A 455 -25.59 -26.72 32.07
N GLU A 456 -26.71 -26.48 32.76
CA GLU A 456 -27.85 -25.71 32.23
C GLU A 456 -27.45 -24.25 31.90
N GLU A 457 -26.68 -23.60 32.79
CA GLU A 457 -26.13 -22.26 32.57
C GLU A 457 -25.11 -22.22 31.40
N GLY A 458 -24.15 -23.15 31.39
CA GLY A 458 -23.14 -23.23 30.32
C GLY A 458 -23.73 -23.57 28.95
N GLN A 459 -24.77 -24.39 28.89
CA GLN A 459 -25.49 -24.68 27.64
C GLN A 459 -26.40 -23.50 27.23
N GLY A 460 -27.02 -22.81 28.19
CA GLY A 460 -27.80 -21.60 27.97
C GLY A 460 -26.97 -20.48 27.35
N GLN A 461 -25.79 -20.18 27.91
CA GLN A 461 -24.86 -19.18 27.37
C GLN A 461 -24.41 -19.51 25.93
N ARG A 462 -24.15 -20.79 25.63
CA ARG A 462 -23.81 -21.24 24.26
C ARG A 462 -24.98 -21.05 23.28
N GLN A 463 -26.19 -21.43 23.68
CA GLN A 463 -27.40 -21.24 22.86
C GLN A 463 -27.70 -19.75 22.64
N GLU A 464 -27.57 -18.91 23.68
CA GLU A 464 -27.77 -17.46 23.57
C GLU A 464 -26.70 -16.81 22.68
N GLY A 465 -25.44 -17.24 22.76
CA GLY A 465 -24.36 -16.80 21.88
C GLY A 465 -24.62 -17.16 20.40
N GLN A 466 -25.12 -18.37 20.12
CA GLN A 466 -25.54 -18.75 18.77
C GLN A 466 -26.74 -17.93 18.29
N ALA A 467 -27.76 -17.72 19.14
CA ALA A 467 -28.92 -16.89 18.81
C ALA A 467 -28.53 -15.41 18.56
N LYS A 468 -27.55 -14.87 19.30
CA LYS A 468 -26.97 -13.54 19.07
C LYS A 468 -26.27 -13.45 17.72
N LYS A 469 -25.46 -14.45 17.34
CA LYS A 469 -24.81 -14.54 16.01
C LYS A 469 -25.84 -14.61 14.86
N LEU A 470 -26.85 -15.46 14.98
CA LEU A 470 -27.91 -15.57 13.96
C LEU A 470 -28.74 -14.28 13.83
N LYS A 471 -29.08 -13.63 14.95
CA LYS A 471 -29.75 -12.31 14.93
C LYS A 471 -28.90 -11.23 14.28
N ALA A 472 -27.58 -11.24 14.47
CA ALA A 472 -26.66 -10.32 13.82
C ALA A 472 -26.63 -10.53 12.29
N ALA A 473 -26.51 -11.77 11.82
CA ALA A 473 -26.55 -12.11 10.39
C ALA A 473 -27.88 -11.70 9.73
N VAL A 474 -29.01 -11.96 10.39
CA VAL A 474 -30.34 -11.52 9.91
C VAL A 474 -30.46 -9.99 9.83
N LEU A 475 -29.89 -9.25 10.79
CA LEU A 475 -29.84 -7.79 10.75
C LEU A 475 -28.92 -7.26 9.64
N GLU A 476 -27.83 -7.94 9.34
CA GLU A 476 -26.92 -7.58 8.24
C GLU A 476 -27.58 -7.81 6.88
N LEU A 477 -28.21 -8.97 6.67
CA LEU A 477 -28.97 -9.28 5.45
C LEU A 477 -30.11 -8.27 5.22
N LYS A 478 -30.83 -7.88 6.29
CA LYS A 478 -31.82 -6.78 6.20
C LYS A 478 -31.20 -5.45 5.78
N ARG A 479 -30.06 -5.06 6.36
CA ARG A 479 -29.35 -3.83 5.95
C ARG A 479 -28.85 -3.87 4.51
N LYS A 480 -28.48 -5.04 3.99
CA LYS A 480 -28.11 -5.23 2.58
C LYS A 480 -29.33 -5.08 1.65
N LEU A 481 -30.49 -5.61 2.04
CA LEU A 481 -31.76 -5.42 1.34
C LEU A 481 -32.23 -3.94 1.38
N ASP A 482 -32.24 -3.32 2.56
CA ASP A 482 -32.60 -1.89 2.73
C ASP A 482 -31.71 -0.96 1.88
N LYS A 483 -30.45 -1.34 1.63
CA LYS A 483 -29.52 -0.62 0.76
C LYS A 483 -29.86 -0.81 -0.72
N SER A 484 -30.11 -2.03 -1.19
CA SER A 484 -30.40 -2.29 -2.61
C SER A 484 -31.80 -1.79 -3.02
N GLU A 485 -32.79 -1.80 -2.12
CA GLU A 485 -34.07 -1.14 -2.36
C GLU A 485 -33.93 0.39 -2.44
N LYS A 486 -33.06 1.00 -1.63
CA LYS A 486 -32.77 2.44 -1.70
C LYS A 486 -31.96 2.85 -2.92
N ALA A 487 -31.13 1.96 -3.47
CA ALA A 487 -30.50 2.14 -4.78
C ALA A 487 -31.59 2.21 -5.86
N ARG A 488 -32.40 1.14 -6.02
CA ARG A 488 -33.52 1.10 -6.99
C ARG A 488 -34.47 2.30 -6.91
N GLN A 489 -34.71 2.85 -5.70
CA GLN A 489 -35.52 4.06 -5.50
C GLN A 489 -34.84 5.39 -5.88
N ARG A 490 -33.53 5.41 -6.13
CA ARG A 490 -32.79 6.52 -6.77
C ARG A 490 -32.84 6.33 -8.28
N ASP A 491 -32.43 5.16 -8.77
CA ASP A 491 -32.41 4.79 -10.18
C ASP A 491 -33.78 5.05 -10.85
N ALA A 492 -34.88 4.63 -10.20
CA ALA A 492 -36.24 4.90 -10.69
C ALA A 492 -36.65 6.39 -10.69
N LYS A 493 -36.08 7.22 -9.79
CA LYS A 493 -36.31 8.68 -9.79
C LYS A 493 -35.46 9.39 -10.82
N GLU A 494 -34.28 8.87 -11.13
CA GLU A 494 -33.38 9.41 -12.16
C GLU A 494 -33.89 9.05 -13.56
N LEU A 495 -34.38 7.83 -13.77
CA LEU A 495 -35.16 7.46 -14.96
C LEU A 495 -36.40 8.35 -15.15
N ALA A 496 -37.19 8.59 -14.10
CA ALA A 496 -38.34 9.49 -14.18
C ALA A 496 -37.97 10.96 -14.48
N ARG A 497 -36.80 11.42 -14.01
CA ARG A 497 -36.25 12.75 -14.36
C ARG A 497 -35.77 12.82 -15.80
N ALA A 498 -35.08 11.79 -16.29
CA ALA A 498 -34.63 11.70 -17.68
C ALA A 498 -35.83 11.70 -18.65
N GLN A 499 -36.86 10.91 -18.35
CA GLN A 499 -38.13 10.91 -19.10
C GLN A 499 -38.78 12.30 -19.12
N ALA A 500 -38.91 12.96 -17.97
CA ALA A 500 -39.45 14.32 -17.90
C ALA A 500 -38.62 15.37 -18.66
N SER A 501 -37.29 15.20 -18.74
CA SER A 501 -36.42 16.07 -19.55
C SER A 501 -36.65 15.86 -21.05
N LEU A 502 -36.68 14.60 -21.49
CA LEU A 502 -36.93 14.22 -22.89
C LEU A 502 -38.31 14.67 -23.37
N ASP A 503 -39.35 14.55 -22.54
CA ASP A 503 -40.69 15.05 -22.88
C ASP A 503 -40.73 16.59 -22.91
N GLY A 504 -40.04 17.27 -21.98
CA GLY A 504 -39.85 18.72 -22.04
C GLY A 504 -39.03 19.21 -23.23
N GLU A 505 -38.18 18.38 -23.83
CA GLU A 505 -37.46 18.67 -25.08
C GLU A 505 -38.30 18.39 -26.33
N ARG A 506 -39.09 17.31 -26.32
CA ARG A 506 -40.13 17.05 -27.34
C ARG A 506 -41.14 18.20 -27.43
N GLU A 507 -41.58 18.77 -26.30
CA GLU A 507 -42.46 19.94 -26.29
C GLU A 507 -41.77 21.19 -26.88
N LYS A 508 -40.49 21.45 -26.58
CA LYS A 508 -39.73 22.56 -27.18
C LYS A 508 -39.58 22.40 -28.69
N MET A 509 -39.21 21.20 -29.15
CA MET A 509 -39.08 20.90 -30.59
C MET A 509 -40.41 21.11 -31.31
N ARG A 510 -41.51 20.60 -30.74
CA ARG A 510 -42.86 20.83 -31.26
C ARG A 510 -43.23 22.32 -31.34
N GLN A 511 -42.89 23.12 -30.32
CA GLN A 511 -43.12 24.57 -30.35
C GLN A 511 -42.25 25.28 -31.40
N ALA A 512 -41.03 24.79 -31.66
CA ALA A 512 -40.17 25.29 -32.75
C ALA A 512 -40.75 24.93 -34.14
N GLU A 513 -41.29 23.72 -34.31
CA GLU A 513 -42.00 23.30 -35.52
C GLU A 513 -43.27 24.12 -35.76
N GLU A 514 -44.11 24.30 -34.74
CA GLU A 514 -45.35 25.08 -34.83
C GLU A 514 -45.07 26.57 -35.14
N THR A 515 -44.04 27.17 -34.52
CA THR A 515 -43.62 28.55 -34.85
C THR A 515 -42.98 28.68 -36.23
N SER A 516 -42.20 27.70 -36.69
CA SER A 516 -41.69 27.63 -38.07
C SER A 516 -42.82 27.47 -39.09
N GLY A 517 -43.84 26.65 -38.77
CA GLY A 517 -45.08 26.52 -39.55
C GLY A 517 -45.85 27.84 -39.64
N HIS A 518 -45.90 28.63 -38.56
CA HIS A 518 -46.47 29.98 -38.59
C HIS A 518 -45.64 30.98 -39.41
N GLN A 519 -44.30 30.91 -39.36
CA GLN A 519 -43.44 31.76 -40.20
C GLN A 519 -43.55 31.41 -41.69
N THR A 520 -43.54 30.13 -42.06
CA THR A 520 -43.66 29.69 -43.46
C THR A 520 -45.05 29.92 -44.04
N SER A 521 -46.13 29.69 -43.27
CA SER A 521 -47.49 30.06 -43.69
C SER A 521 -47.67 31.58 -43.82
N ARG A 522 -47.08 32.37 -42.92
CA ARG A 522 -47.01 33.83 -43.06
C ARG A 522 -46.26 34.25 -44.32
N LEU A 523 -45.02 33.80 -44.51
CA LEU A 523 -44.19 34.16 -45.66
C LEU A 523 -44.82 33.73 -46.99
N THR A 524 -45.48 32.56 -47.06
CA THR A 524 -46.21 32.16 -48.27
C THR A 524 -47.47 32.98 -48.51
N SER A 525 -48.14 33.51 -47.47
CA SER A 525 -49.22 34.48 -47.62
C SER A 525 -48.71 35.84 -48.09
N GLU A 526 -47.62 36.34 -47.51
CA GLU A 526 -46.96 37.58 -47.91
C GLU A 526 -46.48 37.47 -49.37
N LEU A 527 -45.79 36.39 -49.74
CA LEU A 527 -45.34 36.10 -51.11
C LEU A 527 -46.49 36.02 -52.11
N LYS A 528 -47.67 35.47 -51.74
CA LYS A 528 -48.88 35.53 -52.58
C LYS A 528 -49.35 36.97 -52.78
N THR A 529 -49.35 37.81 -51.75
CA THR A 529 -49.71 39.25 -51.89
C THR A 529 -48.67 40.05 -52.67
N TYR A 530 -47.37 39.76 -52.50
CA TYR A 530 -46.29 40.35 -53.29
C TYR A 530 -46.41 39.93 -54.76
N LYS A 531 -46.67 38.65 -55.07
CA LYS A 531 -46.90 38.18 -56.44
C LYS A 531 -48.10 38.88 -57.07
N ALA A 532 -49.22 39.01 -56.36
CA ALA A 532 -50.40 39.74 -56.85
C ALA A 532 -50.10 41.23 -57.08
N ARG A 533 -49.43 41.90 -56.12
CA ARG A 533 -49.06 43.32 -56.23
C ARG A 533 -48.05 43.56 -57.36
N ALA A 534 -47.06 42.69 -57.52
CA ALA A 534 -46.09 42.74 -58.60
C ALA A 534 -46.75 42.51 -59.97
N HIS A 535 -47.71 41.58 -60.06
CA HIS A 535 -48.44 41.33 -61.32
C HIS A 535 -49.36 42.50 -61.71
N MET A 536 -50.01 43.16 -60.75
CA MET A 536 -50.75 44.40 -60.99
C MET A 536 -49.82 45.56 -61.36
N LEU A 537 -48.65 45.68 -60.71
CA LEU A 537 -47.67 46.72 -61.02
C LEU A 537 -47.05 46.51 -62.41
N LEU A 538 -46.74 45.27 -62.78
CA LEU A 538 -46.29 44.90 -64.12
C LEU A 538 -47.35 45.24 -65.17
N GLN A 539 -48.61 44.82 -64.98
CA GLN A 539 -49.70 45.16 -65.89
C GLN A 539 -49.89 46.69 -66.01
N GLN A 540 -49.88 47.40 -64.88
CA GLN A 540 -49.96 48.87 -64.86
C GLN A 540 -48.73 49.53 -65.51
N LYS A 541 -47.55 48.88 -65.49
CA LYS A 541 -46.34 49.36 -66.17
C LYS A 541 -46.32 49.03 -67.65
N GLU A 542 -46.80 47.86 -68.07
CA GLU A 542 -47.03 47.52 -69.48
C GLU A 542 -48.02 48.49 -70.11
N ASP A 543 -49.13 48.81 -69.43
CA ASP A 543 -50.13 49.76 -69.91
C ASP A 543 -49.66 51.22 -69.85
N GLN A 544 -48.63 51.55 -69.05
CA GLN A 544 -47.91 52.83 -69.16
C GLN A 544 -46.90 52.84 -70.31
N LEU A 545 -46.08 51.78 -70.45
CA LEU A 545 -45.04 51.67 -71.48
C LEU A 545 -45.60 51.63 -72.90
N LYS A 546 -46.74 50.95 -73.12
CA LYS A 546 -47.51 50.95 -74.38
C LYS A 546 -47.92 52.36 -74.84
N ASN A 547 -48.05 53.32 -73.91
CA ASN A 547 -48.66 54.62 -74.18
C ASN A 547 -47.68 55.79 -74.28
N THR A 548 -46.43 55.70 -73.78
CA THR A 548 -45.55 56.89 -73.71
C THR A 548 -44.05 56.72 -73.97
N VAL A 549 -43.43 55.52 -74.00
CA VAL A 549 -41.95 55.44 -73.86
C VAL A 549 -41.22 54.32 -74.66
N SER A 550 -41.61 54.00 -75.90
CA SER A 550 -41.05 52.81 -76.58
C SER A 550 -39.67 52.95 -77.27
N THR A 551 -39.01 54.13 -77.23
CA THR A 551 -37.71 54.35 -77.90
C THR A 551 -36.68 55.05 -77.00
N GLU A 552 -36.76 56.38 -76.83
CA GLU A 552 -35.64 57.20 -76.36
C GLU A 552 -35.11 56.83 -74.95
N MET A 553 -36.00 56.60 -73.98
CA MET A 553 -35.57 56.11 -72.65
C MET A 553 -35.04 54.67 -72.71
N ALA A 554 -35.52 53.85 -73.66
CA ALA A 554 -35.05 52.48 -73.81
C ALA A 554 -33.64 52.43 -74.42
N ASP A 555 -33.21 53.45 -75.17
CA ASP A 555 -31.81 53.63 -75.58
C ASP A 555 -30.97 54.10 -74.37
N GLN A 556 -31.39 55.14 -73.64
CA GLN A 556 -30.67 55.63 -72.45
C GLN A 556 -30.50 54.57 -71.35
N TYR A 557 -31.50 53.71 -71.13
CA TYR A 557 -31.37 52.59 -70.19
C TYR A 557 -30.43 51.50 -70.72
N ARG A 558 -30.35 51.26 -72.04
CA ARG A 558 -29.36 50.34 -72.63
C ARG A 558 -27.93 50.86 -72.44
N ASP A 559 -27.67 52.12 -72.77
CA ASP A 559 -26.35 52.74 -72.57
C ASP A 559 -25.92 52.69 -71.09
N ARG A 560 -26.85 52.97 -70.16
CA ARG A 560 -26.53 52.88 -68.72
C ARG A 560 -26.34 51.43 -68.26
N ILE A 561 -27.14 50.48 -68.75
CA ILE A 561 -26.94 49.05 -68.48
C ILE A 561 -25.56 48.62 -68.95
N SER A 562 -25.16 48.91 -70.19
CA SER A 562 -23.85 48.48 -70.68
C SER A 562 -22.65 49.16 -70.00
N SER A 563 -22.80 50.40 -69.50
CA SER A 563 -21.78 50.99 -68.63
C SER A 563 -21.66 50.29 -67.26
N LEU A 564 -22.75 49.72 -66.75
CA LEU A 564 -22.77 48.95 -65.50
C LEU A 564 -22.32 47.49 -65.73
N GLU A 565 -22.58 46.93 -66.92
CA GLU A 565 -22.05 45.62 -67.34
C GLU A 565 -20.52 45.67 -67.38
N THR A 566 -19.91 46.71 -67.97
CA THR A 566 -18.44 46.87 -67.94
C THR A 566 -17.88 47.10 -66.53
N GLU A 567 -18.56 47.86 -65.67
CA GLU A 567 -18.15 48.08 -64.28
C GLU A 567 -18.24 46.77 -63.46
N VAL A 568 -19.25 45.93 -63.72
CA VAL A 568 -19.37 44.59 -63.13
C VAL A 568 -18.32 43.62 -63.68
N GLU A 569 -17.98 43.67 -64.96
CA GLU A 569 -16.91 42.85 -65.54
C GLU A 569 -15.54 43.18 -64.93
N GLU A 570 -15.21 44.46 -64.73
CA GLU A 570 -13.99 44.88 -64.03
C GLU A 570 -13.96 44.41 -62.56
N LEU A 571 -15.08 44.57 -61.84
CA LEU A 571 -15.20 44.09 -60.45
C LEU A 571 -15.12 42.56 -60.34
N VAL A 572 -15.68 41.82 -61.30
CA VAL A 572 -15.56 40.35 -61.39
C VAL A 572 -14.13 39.94 -61.75
N GLY A 573 -13.43 40.71 -62.59
CA GLY A 573 -12.00 40.54 -62.87
C GLY A 573 -11.13 40.73 -61.62
N GLY A 574 -11.33 41.84 -60.91
CA GLY A 574 -10.63 42.12 -59.64
C GLY A 574 -10.93 41.06 -58.58
N ARG A 575 -12.18 40.60 -58.47
CA ARG A 575 -12.57 39.50 -57.58
C ARG A 575 -11.84 38.20 -57.93
N LYS A 576 -11.77 37.81 -59.21
CA LYS A 576 -11.03 36.61 -59.66
C LYS A 576 -9.54 36.70 -59.32
N GLY A 577 -8.94 37.89 -59.46
CA GLY A 577 -7.55 38.13 -59.04
C GLY A 577 -7.34 37.96 -57.53
N LEU A 578 -8.28 38.42 -56.71
CA LEU A 578 -8.25 38.20 -55.25
C LEU A 578 -8.47 36.72 -54.88
N GLU A 579 -9.38 36.02 -55.56
CA GLU A 579 -9.61 34.59 -55.36
C GLU A 579 -8.37 33.76 -55.75
N GLN A 580 -7.65 34.15 -56.81
CA GLN A 580 -6.36 33.56 -57.21
C GLN A 580 -5.26 33.85 -56.17
N ALA A 581 -5.10 35.10 -55.73
CA ALA A 581 -4.12 35.46 -54.71
C ALA A 581 -4.36 34.74 -53.36
N TYR A 582 -5.64 34.53 -53.00
CA TYR A 582 -6.00 33.76 -51.81
C TYR A 582 -5.71 32.26 -51.97
N ALA A 583 -5.91 31.69 -53.16
CA ALA A 583 -5.52 30.32 -53.47
C ALA A 583 -3.99 30.13 -53.40
N GLU A 584 -3.20 31.05 -53.97
CA GLU A 584 -1.73 31.05 -53.85
C GLU A 584 -1.26 31.13 -52.38
N LEU A 585 -1.89 31.99 -51.58
CA LEU A 585 -1.56 32.12 -50.16
C LEU A 585 -1.89 30.84 -49.38
N ARG A 586 -3.04 30.22 -49.68
CA ARG A 586 -3.42 28.92 -49.09
C ARG A 586 -2.47 27.80 -49.51
N GLU A 587 -1.98 27.79 -50.74
CA GLU A 587 -0.95 26.84 -51.18
C GLU A 587 0.39 27.07 -50.48
N ARG A 588 0.82 28.33 -50.27
CA ARG A 588 2.05 28.65 -49.53
C ARG A 588 1.99 28.14 -48.09
N HIS A 589 0.92 28.47 -47.36
CA HIS A 589 0.72 27.95 -46.00
C HIS A 589 0.55 26.42 -45.96
N GLY A 590 -0.04 25.81 -47.00
CA GLY A 590 -0.11 24.36 -47.12
C GLY A 590 1.26 23.69 -47.27
N ARG A 591 2.20 24.34 -47.98
CA ARG A 591 3.59 23.88 -48.12
C ARG A 591 4.38 24.12 -46.83
N GLU A 592 4.28 25.31 -46.23
CA GLU A 592 4.91 25.64 -44.94
C GLU A 592 4.52 24.63 -43.83
N LEU A 593 3.25 24.21 -43.77
CA LEU A 593 2.78 23.18 -42.85
C LEU A 593 3.28 21.77 -43.20
N ALA A 594 3.47 21.45 -44.48
CA ALA A 594 4.05 20.18 -44.91
C ALA A 594 5.55 20.10 -44.58
N ASP A 595 6.30 21.17 -44.84
CA ASP A 595 7.73 21.29 -44.52
C ASP A 595 7.96 21.16 -43.01
N LEU A 596 7.15 21.83 -42.18
CA LEU A 596 7.17 21.68 -40.72
C LEU A 596 6.83 20.25 -40.25
N ALA A 597 5.86 19.60 -40.89
CA ALA A 597 5.52 18.21 -40.57
C ALA A 597 6.64 17.23 -40.96
N GLU A 598 7.40 17.48 -42.03
CA GLU A 598 8.57 16.69 -42.40
C GLU A 598 9.74 16.92 -41.45
N VAL A 599 9.99 18.16 -41.02
CA VAL A 599 10.99 18.46 -39.98
C VAL A 599 10.65 17.73 -38.68
N HIS A 600 9.41 17.81 -38.19
CA HIS A 600 9.03 17.11 -36.95
C HIS A 600 9.09 15.57 -37.08
N ARG A 601 8.77 14.99 -38.24
CA ARG A 601 9.01 13.54 -38.48
C ARG A 601 10.49 13.19 -38.42
N ALA A 602 11.36 14.02 -38.98
CA ALA A 602 12.81 13.82 -38.90
C ALA A 602 13.33 13.94 -37.46
N GLU A 603 12.84 14.91 -36.69
CA GLU A 603 13.15 15.07 -35.25
C GLU A 603 12.64 13.93 -34.37
N LEU A 604 11.55 13.26 -34.75
CA LEU A 604 11.06 12.06 -34.07
C LEU A 604 11.94 10.86 -34.43
N ALA A 605 12.22 10.64 -35.71
CA ALA A 605 13.07 9.54 -36.18
C ALA A 605 14.50 9.60 -35.62
N THR A 606 15.07 10.79 -35.39
CA THR A 606 16.37 10.90 -34.69
C THR A 606 16.28 10.56 -33.21
N LYS A 607 15.23 11.03 -32.51
CA LYS A 607 15.00 10.69 -31.08
C LYS A 607 14.73 9.20 -30.87
N GLU A 608 13.98 8.57 -31.77
CA GLU A 608 13.77 7.11 -31.82
C GLU A 608 15.08 6.37 -32.05
N GLY A 609 15.91 6.85 -32.99
CA GLY A 609 17.25 6.30 -33.24
C GLY A 609 18.14 6.37 -32.00
N GLU A 610 18.25 7.53 -31.34
CA GLU A 610 19.02 7.68 -30.11
C GLU A 610 18.44 6.85 -28.94
N ALA A 611 17.12 6.68 -28.86
CA ALA A 611 16.49 5.83 -27.84
C ALA A 611 16.87 4.36 -28.03
N LEU A 612 16.82 3.84 -29.26
CA LEU A 612 17.25 2.49 -29.61
C LEU A 612 18.76 2.27 -29.40
N GLU A 613 19.59 3.31 -29.53
CA GLU A 613 21.01 3.22 -29.19
C GLU A 613 21.23 3.15 -27.67
N ARG A 614 20.54 3.99 -26.88
CA ARG A 614 20.56 3.94 -25.41
C ARG A 614 20.05 2.61 -24.86
N GLU A 615 19.00 2.04 -25.46
CA GLU A 615 18.46 0.72 -25.11
C GLU A 615 19.48 -0.40 -25.38
N ARG A 616 20.22 -0.33 -26.50
CA ARG A 616 21.31 -1.29 -26.81
C ARG A 616 22.51 -1.12 -25.88
N GLU A 617 22.84 0.11 -25.47
CA GLU A 617 23.89 0.36 -24.48
C GLU A 617 23.50 -0.14 -23.09
N ALA A 618 22.25 0.09 -22.65
CA ALA A 618 21.71 -0.48 -21.43
C ALA A 618 21.70 -2.02 -21.47
N SER A 619 21.26 -2.62 -22.59
CA SER A 619 21.26 -4.08 -22.78
C SER A 619 22.66 -4.67 -22.64
N ARG A 620 23.69 -4.04 -23.24
CA ARG A 620 25.10 -4.46 -23.09
C ARG A 620 25.63 -4.28 -21.67
N ALA A 621 25.21 -3.22 -20.98
CA ALA A 621 25.58 -3.01 -19.58
C ALA A 621 24.95 -4.07 -18.67
N GLU A 622 23.71 -4.49 -18.93
CA GLU A 622 23.09 -5.63 -18.25
C GLU A 622 23.79 -6.96 -18.58
N GLU A 623 24.14 -7.21 -19.84
CA GLU A 623 24.89 -8.42 -20.23
C GLU A 623 26.26 -8.48 -19.54
N GLY A 624 26.98 -7.35 -19.45
CA GLY A 624 28.22 -7.23 -18.67
C GLY A 624 28.01 -7.50 -17.19
N ALA A 625 27.07 -6.80 -16.55
CA ALA A 625 26.78 -6.99 -15.12
C ALA A 625 26.29 -8.41 -14.77
N ARG A 626 25.63 -9.11 -15.71
CA ARG A 626 25.27 -10.53 -15.56
C ARG A 626 26.51 -11.43 -15.64
N ALA A 627 27.44 -11.18 -16.57
CA ALA A 627 28.71 -11.92 -16.65
C ALA A 627 29.58 -11.72 -15.40
N ASP A 628 29.72 -10.48 -14.92
CA ASP A 628 30.44 -10.15 -13.68
C ASP A 628 29.81 -10.87 -12.47
N ALA A 629 28.48 -10.93 -12.41
CA ALA A 629 27.75 -11.64 -11.35
C ALA A 629 27.87 -13.17 -11.45
N GLU A 630 28.05 -13.74 -12.63
CA GLU A 630 28.32 -15.17 -12.82
C GLU A 630 29.78 -15.53 -12.45
N GLU A 631 30.76 -14.70 -12.81
CA GLU A 631 32.15 -14.88 -12.35
C GLU A 631 32.25 -14.77 -10.82
N ALA A 632 31.55 -13.79 -10.20
CA ALA A 632 31.48 -13.67 -8.75
C ALA A 632 30.84 -14.89 -8.07
N ARG A 633 29.81 -15.51 -8.68
CA ARG A 633 29.20 -16.76 -8.20
C ARG A 633 30.15 -17.95 -8.32
N GLU A 634 30.88 -18.06 -9.43
CA GLU A 634 31.92 -19.08 -9.57
C GLU A 634 33.05 -18.92 -8.53
N ALA A 635 33.49 -17.68 -8.29
CA ALA A 635 34.50 -17.37 -7.28
C ALA A 635 34.03 -17.76 -5.87
N LEU A 636 32.76 -17.44 -5.53
CA LEU A 636 32.13 -17.85 -4.27
C LEU A 636 32.08 -19.38 -4.14
N ALA A 637 31.64 -20.10 -5.19
CA ALA A 637 31.56 -21.56 -5.18
C ALA A 637 32.94 -22.22 -5.00
N LYS A 638 33.99 -21.65 -5.61
CA LYS A 638 35.39 -22.10 -5.43
C LYS A 638 35.87 -21.84 -3.98
N ALA A 639 35.50 -20.71 -3.38
CA ALA A 639 35.81 -20.39 -1.99
C ALA A 639 35.06 -21.30 -0.98
N ASP A 640 33.77 -21.59 -1.22
CA ASP A 640 33.00 -22.52 -0.39
C ASP A 640 33.51 -23.96 -0.48
N GLY A 641 33.99 -24.38 -1.65
CA GLY A 641 34.69 -25.66 -1.84
C GLY A 641 35.96 -25.74 -0.98
N ALA A 642 36.85 -24.77 -1.09
CA ALA A 642 38.06 -24.70 -0.26
C ALA A 642 37.73 -24.62 1.25
N ALA A 643 36.65 -23.91 1.63
CA ALA A 643 36.18 -23.87 3.00
C ALA A 643 35.58 -25.21 3.47
N ALA A 644 34.99 -26.02 2.59
CA ALA A 644 34.55 -27.38 2.90
C ALA A 644 35.74 -28.32 3.13
N GLU A 645 36.75 -28.28 2.25
CA GLU A 645 38.01 -29.05 2.39
C GLU A 645 38.72 -28.71 3.72
N LEU A 646 38.85 -27.41 4.06
CA LEU A 646 39.41 -26.98 5.34
C LEU A 646 38.59 -27.48 6.55
N ARG A 647 37.26 -27.47 6.48
CA ARG A 647 36.39 -28.02 7.54
C ARG A 647 36.50 -29.55 7.65
N GLU A 648 36.89 -30.26 6.60
CA GLU A 648 37.16 -31.70 6.64
C GLU A 648 38.55 -32.01 7.18
N ALA A 649 39.58 -31.28 6.75
CA ALA A 649 40.93 -31.34 7.31
C ALA A 649 40.94 -31.04 8.82
N CYS A 650 40.21 -30.02 9.27
CA CYS A 650 40.04 -29.76 10.71
C CYS A 650 39.39 -30.94 11.44
N ARG A 651 38.37 -31.59 10.87
CA ARG A 651 37.73 -32.77 11.47
C ARG A 651 38.66 -33.99 11.54
N SER A 652 39.53 -34.19 10.54
CA SER A 652 40.59 -35.22 10.61
C SER A 652 41.54 -34.95 11.77
N LEU A 653 42.05 -33.72 11.87
CA LEU A 653 42.97 -33.30 12.93
C LEU A 653 42.33 -33.35 14.33
N GLU A 654 41.02 -33.11 14.46
CA GLU A 654 40.29 -33.32 15.71
C GLU A 654 40.16 -34.80 16.08
N GLY A 655 39.98 -35.68 15.08
CA GLY A 655 40.03 -37.14 15.26
C GLY A 655 41.39 -37.61 15.74
N GLU A 656 42.46 -37.29 15.00
CA GLU A 656 43.85 -37.60 15.36
C GLU A 656 44.22 -37.09 16.77
N ARG A 657 43.78 -35.88 17.12
CA ARG A 657 43.95 -35.29 18.46
C ARG A 657 43.26 -36.11 19.54
N ASP A 658 42.08 -36.65 19.27
CA ASP A 658 41.27 -37.36 20.26
C ASP A 658 41.65 -38.85 20.36
N GLU A 659 42.16 -39.45 19.29
CA GLU A 659 42.91 -40.72 19.32
C GLU A 659 44.19 -40.57 20.14
N ALA A 660 45.00 -39.53 19.91
CA ALA A 660 46.21 -39.27 20.69
C ALA A 660 45.92 -39.02 22.19
N LYS A 661 44.76 -38.44 22.55
CA LYS A 661 44.29 -38.37 23.94
C LYS A 661 43.93 -39.75 24.50
N ALA A 662 43.29 -40.61 23.71
CA ALA A 662 42.94 -41.97 24.12
C ALA A 662 44.21 -42.78 24.40
N ASP A 663 45.20 -42.73 23.50
CA ASP A 663 46.51 -43.37 23.69
C ASP A 663 47.24 -42.84 24.94
N LEU A 664 47.27 -41.53 25.15
CA LEU A 664 47.85 -40.93 26.36
C LEU A 664 47.12 -41.36 27.64
N SER A 665 45.80 -41.61 27.58
CA SER A 665 45.05 -42.15 28.73
C SER A 665 45.35 -43.63 28.97
N ALA A 666 45.40 -44.45 27.93
CA ALA A 666 45.75 -45.86 28.03
C ALA A 666 47.21 -46.06 28.53
N LEU A 667 48.13 -45.20 28.10
CA LEU A 667 49.52 -45.21 28.56
C LEU A 667 49.65 -44.77 30.03
N ARG A 668 48.81 -43.83 30.49
CA ARG A 668 48.69 -43.47 31.92
C ARG A 668 48.15 -44.64 32.74
N ASP A 669 47.11 -45.32 32.26
CA ASP A 669 46.51 -46.46 32.96
C ASP A 669 47.51 -47.64 33.07
N GLN A 670 48.29 -47.88 32.01
CA GLN A 670 49.42 -48.83 32.03
C GLN A 670 50.51 -48.41 33.04
N HIS A 671 50.85 -47.12 33.12
CA HIS A 671 51.80 -46.63 34.13
C HIS A 671 51.26 -46.80 35.56
N GLU A 672 49.96 -46.56 35.78
CA GLU A 672 49.34 -46.76 37.10
C GLU A 672 49.23 -48.25 37.47
N ALA A 673 49.03 -49.14 36.49
CA ALA A 673 49.11 -50.59 36.69
C ALA A 673 50.53 -51.03 37.06
N LEU A 674 51.55 -50.61 36.29
CA LEU A 674 52.95 -50.89 36.60
C LEU A 674 53.37 -50.31 37.96
N GLU A 675 52.89 -49.12 38.34
CA GLU A 675 53.11 -48.58 39.69
C GLU A 675 52.55 -49.47 40.80
N LYS A 676 51.39 -50.10 40.59
CA LYS A 676 50.79 -51.04 41.56
C LYS A 676 51.59 -52.34 41.62
N GLU A 677 52.04 -52.85 40.48
CA GLU A 677 52.94 -54.00 40.43
C GLU A 677 54.29 -53.71 41.11
N TYR A 678 54.91 -52.56 40.85
CA TYR A 678 56.14 -52.14 41.53
C TYR A 678 55.96 -51.96 43.05
N LYS A 679 54.80 -51.48 43.52
CA LYS A 679 54.47 -51.43 44.95
C LYS A 679 54.34 -52.83 45.54
N LEU A 680 53.64 -53.75 44.87
CA LEU A 680 53.51 -55.15 45.30
C LEU A 680 54.85 -55.91 45.28
N TYR A 681 55.69 -55.70 44.26
CA TYR A 681 57.06 -56.24 44.21
C TYR A 681 57.93 -55.68 45.32
N ARG A 682 57.77 -54.40 45.67
CA ARG A 682 58.48 -53.78 46.79
C ARG A 682 58.01 -54.35 48.13
N GLU A 683 56.70 -54.42 48.37
CA GLU A 683 56.11 -54.99 49.59
C GLU A 683 56.54 -56.45 49.78
N THR A 684 56.48 -57.28 48.74
CA THR A 684 56.94 -58.68 48.81
C THR A 684 58.46 -58.84 48.96
N GLN A 685 59.28 -57.88 48.48
CA GLN A 685 60.71 -57.84 48.81
C GLN A 685 60.95 -57.40 50.26
N GLU A 686 60.22 -56.41 50.77
CA GLU A 686 60.32 -55.96 52.16
C GLU A 686 59.84 -57.05 53.14
N ASP A 687 58.82 -57.84 52.80
CA ASP A 687 58.40 -59.03 53.55
C ASP A 687 59.44 -60.17 53.49
N LEU A 688 60.00 -60.47 52.31
CA LEU A 688 61.05 -61.48 52.18
C LEU A 688 62.32 -61.08 52.95
N VAL A 689 62.68 -59.79 52.97
CA VAL A 689 63.77 -59.27 53.81
C VAL A 689 63.44 -59.47 55.29
N GLN A 690 62.22 -59.14 55.75
CA GLN A 690 61.82 -59.42 57.13
C GLN A 690 61.84 -60.92 57.46
N GLU A 691 61.43 -61.81 56.55
CA GLU A 691 61.56 -63.27 56.74
C GLU A 691 63.03 -63.71 56.84
N LYS A 692 63.93 -63.17 56.01
CA LYS A 692 65.36 -63.46 56.13
C LYS A 692 66.00 -62.83 57.37
N GLU A 693 65.51 -61.70 57.87
CA GLU A 693 65.92 -61.15 59.16
C GLU A 693 65.39 -61.99 60.34
N ARG A 694 64.20 -62.59 60.24
CA ARG A 694 63.68 -63.58 61.20
C ARG A 694 64.52 -64.86 61.18
N GLU A 695 64.76 -65.45 60.01
CA GLU A 695 65.64 -66.63 59.83
C GLU A 695 67.06 -66.36 60.37
N LEU A 696 67.66 -65.21 60.05
CA LEU A 696 68.97 -64.82 60.56
C LEU A 696 68.95 -64.59 62.08
N SER A 697 67.85 -64.08 62.63
CA SER A 697 67.68 -63.93 64.09
C SER A 697 67.61 -65.30 64.77
N GLU A 698 66.79 -66.22 64.27
CA GLU A 698 66.67 -67.61 64.75
C GLU A 698 67.98 -68.39 64.61
N LEU A 699 68.64 -68.30 63.44
CA LEU A 699 69.96 -68.89 63.21
C LEU A 699 71.00 -68.27 64.14
N SER A 700 70.97 -66.96 64.43
CA SER A 700 71.89 -66.34 65.38
C SER A 700 71.61 -66.73 66.84
N ALA A 701 70.38 -67.10 67.18
CA ALA A 701 70.02 -67.67 68.48
C ALA A 701 70.53 -69.12 68.58
N SER A 702 70.22 -69.96 67.60
CA SER A 702 70.71 -71.34 67.50
C SER A 702 72.25 -71.41 67.43
N LEU A 703 72.91 -70.42 66.80
CA LEU A 703 74.37 -70.32 66.79
C LEU A 703 74.91 -69.93 68.19
N ARG A 704 74.24 -69.03 68.93
CA ARG A 704 74.58 -68.74 70.33
C ARG A 704 74.39 -69.98 71.21
N ASP A 705 73.27 -70.67 71.09
CA ASP A 705 72.97 -71.87 71.87
C ASP A 705 73.99 -72.99 71.58
N SER A 706 74.30 -73.25 70.31
CA SER A 706 75.35 -74.21 69.92
C SER A 706 76.76 -73.77 70.34
N GLN A 707 77.06 -72.47 70.39
CA GLN A 707 78.30 -71.96 70.98
C GLN A 707 78.36 -72.20 72.51
N THR A 708 77.26 -72.06 73.24
CA THR A 708 77.24 -72.44 74.68
C THR A 708 77.43 -73.94 74.90
N LEU A 709 76.95 -74.78 73.97
CA LEU A 709 77.18 -76.23 73.99
C LEU A 709 78.61 -76.63 73.58
N ALA A 710 79.22 -75.90 72.64
CA ALA A 710 80.61 -76.11 72.22
C ALA A 710 81.60 -75.70 73.32
N ALA A 711 81.33 -74.59 74.02
CA ALA A 711 82.07 -74.14 75.19
C ALA A 711 82.09 -75.17 76.34
N TYR A 712 81.21 -76.17 76.32
CA TYR A 712 81.15 -77.26 77.29
C TYR A 712 81.87 -78.55 76.84
N LYS A 713 82.50 -78.58 75.65
CA LYS A 713 83.14 -79.79 75.09
C LYS A 713 84.63 -79.68 74.75
N ASP A 714 85.13 -78.51 74.38
CA ASP A 714 86.52 -78.36 73.89
C ASP A 714 87.56 -78.16 75.00
N THR A 715 87.64 -79.10 75.95
CA THR A 715 88.68 -79.13 77.01
C THR A 715 89.62 -80.33 76.92
N ALA A 716 90.06 -80.75 75.72
CA ALA A 716 91.07 -81.81 75.56
C ALA A 716 91.90 -81.78 74.26
N ARG A 717 93.17 -81.34 74.36
CA ARG A 717 94.29 -81.57 73.42
C ARG A 717 94.21 -80.92 72.00
N PRO A 718 95.35 -80.82 71.25
CA PRO A 718 95.56 -79.65 70.38
C PRO A 718 96.04 -79.92 68.94
N SER A 719 95.71 -79.01 68.02
CA SER A 719 96.61 -78.54 66.94
C SER A 719 96.00 -77.42 66.08
N GLY A 720 96.79 -76.40 65.73
CA GLY A 720 96.68 -75.66 64.46
C GLY A 720 95.54 -74.64 64.27
N SER A 721 95.80 -73.37 64.59
CA SER A 721 95.13 -72.20 63.99
C SER A 721 96.23 -71.20 63.61
N GLN A 722 96.50 -70.88 62.33
CA GLN A 722 95.65 -70.12 61.40
C GLN A 722 95.19 -68.77 61.95
N ALA A 723 95.59 -67.70 61.26
CA ALA A 723 95.16 -66.32 61.46
C ALA A 723 95.25 -65.57 60.12
N ALA A 724 94.50 -64.47 59.99
CA ALA A 724 94.51 -63.54 58.85
C ALA A 724 94.08 -64.10 57.46
N ALA A 725 92.76 -64.26 57.31
CA ALA A 725 91.96 -63.89 56.13
C ALA A 725 92.52 -64.15 54.71
N ALA A 726 92.11 -65.28 54.10
CA ALA A 726 91.86 -65.32 52.66
C ALA A 726 90.56 -64.54 52.34
N ALA A 727 90.32 -63.86 51.21
CA ALA A 727 90.96 -63.81 49.89
C ALA A 727 90.60 -64.93 48.87
N ALA A 728 89.48 -64.72 48.16
CA ALA A 728 89.14 -65.29 46.83
C ALA A 728 88.92 -66.84 46.80
N PRO A 729 88.71 -67.55 45.64
CA PRO A 729 88.69 -67.08 44.23
C PRO A 729 87.70 -67.76 43.20
N LYS A 730 87.46 -67.05 42.07
CA LYS A 730 87.34 -67.55 40.65
C LYS A 730 86.14 -68.46 40.22
N PRO A 731 85.90 -68.68 38.89
CA PRO A 731 85.97 -67.80 37.67
C PRO A 731 84.75 -68.08 36.72
N PRO A 732 84.76 -67.94 35.35
CA PRO A 732 85.58 -67.17 34.38
C PRO A 732 84.79 -66.35 33.29
N ALA A 733 85.54 -65.57 32.48
CA ALA A 733 85.40 -65.37 31.01
C ALA A 733 84.45 -64.31 30.36
N ALA A 734 84.93 -63.84 29.17
CA ALA A 734 84.27 -63.22 28.00
C ALA A 734 84.11 -61.67 27.88
N SER A 735 84.81 -61.14 26.87
CA SER A 735 84.84 -59.78 26.25
C SER A 735 83.68 -59.57 25.23
N PRO A 736 83.63 -58.53 24.33
CA PRO A 736 84.43 -57.29 24.13
C PRO A 736 83.52 -56.01 23.97
N GLU A 737 83.74 -54.89 23.24
CA GLU A 737 84.84 -54.17 22.52
C GLU A 737 84.52 -52.63 22.56
N ALA A 738 85.46 -51.67 22.61
CA ALA A 738 86.03 -50.76 21.56
C ALA A 738 85.06 -50.09 20.53
N PRO A 739 85.37 -48.91 19.91
CA PRO A 739 86.63 -48.58 19.20
C PRO A 739 87.41 -47.33 19.70
N LYS A 740 87.78 -46.36 18.82
CA LYS A 740 88.92 -45.40 18.99
C LYS A 740 88.73 -44.05 18.23
N PRO A 741 89.38 -42.92 18.65
CA PRO A 741 89.38 -41.61 17.96
C PRO A 741 90.56 -41.40 16.96
N ALA A 742 90.51 -40.36 16.10
CA ALA A 742 91.60 -39.91 15.19
C ALA A 742 91.39 -38.46 14.64
N GLY A 743 92.36 -37.89 13.90
CA GLY A 743 92.22 -36.60 13.17
C GLY A 743 93.45 -36.18 12.32
N LEU A 744 93.30 -35.11 11.51
CA LEU A 744 94.28 -34.48 10.56
C LEU A 744 94.63 -35.35 9.31
N PRO A 745 95.18 -34.80 8.18
CA PRO A 745 95.75 -33.46 7.93
C PRO A 745 95.23 -32.72 6.66
N LEU A 746 95.99 -31.75 6.12
CA LEU A 746 95.71 -30.93 4.92
C LEU A 746 96.26 -31.55 3.61
N SER A 747 95.62 -31.29 2.45
CA SER A 747 96.28 -30.91 1.16
C SER A 747 95.30 -30.77 -0.03
N GLU A 748 95.47 -29.72 -0.85
CA GLU A 748 95.11 -29.69 -2.29
C GLU A 748 96.02 -30.65 -3.11
N PRO A 749 95.73 -31.09 -4.37
CA PRO A 749 94.99 -30.33 -5.40
C PRO A 749 94.14 -31.16 -6.43
N SER A 750 93.72 -30.45 -7.49
CA SER A 750 93.49 -30.90 -8.88
C SER A 750 92.07 -31.27 -9.38
N SER A 751 91.57 -30.43 -10.30
CA SER A 751 91.00 -30.79 -11.61
C SER A 751 89.98 -31.95 -11.66
N GLY A 752 88.72 -31.68 -11.27
CA GLY A 752 87.61 -32.63 -11.43
C GLY A 752 86.24 -31.97 -11.49
N PHE A 753 85.93 -31.32 -12.62
CA PHE A 753 84.59 -30.93 -13.12
C PHE A 753 83.39 -31.33 -12.23
N SER A 754 83.10 -30.56 -11.16
CA SER A 754 81.87 -30.73 -10.38
C SER A 754 80.79 -29.82 -10.96
N LEU A 755 79.70 -30.43 -11.40
CA LEU A 755 78.51 -29.77 -11.92
C LEU A 755 77.62 -29.21 -10.80
N GLU A 756 77.95 -29.52 -9.54
CA GLU A 756 77.05 -29.38 -8.38
C GLU A 756 77.06 -27.96 -7.81
N ASP A 757 78.19 -27.26 -7.89
CA ASP A 757 78.39 -25.97 -7.18
C ASP A 757 77.85 -24.75 -7.95
N ASP A 758 77.65 -24.86 -9.27
CA ASP A 758 76.89 -23.88 -10.08
C ASP A 758 75.38 -24.16 -9.95
N LEU A 759 74.96 -25.43 -10.07
CA LEU A 759 73.56 -25.83 -9.86
C LEU A 759 73.04 -25.39 -8.49
N LEU A 760 73.82 -25.55 -7.41
CA LEU A 760 73.41 -25.13 -6.07
C LEU A 760 73.33 -23.60 -5.90
N LYS A 761 74.11 -22.80 -6.63
CA LYS A 761 74.01 -21.33 -6.58
C LYS A 761 72.81 -20.80 -7.36
N ASP A 762 72.52 -21.37 -8.53
CA ASP A 762 71.32 -20.98 -9.30
C ASP A 762 70.04 -21.45 -8.60
N ILE A 763 70.03 -22.70 -8.08
CA ILE A 763 68.88 -23.27 -7.34
C ILE A 763 68.64 -22.55 -6.00
N THR A 764 69.64 -21.92 -5.38
CA THR A 764 69.41 -21.14 -4.14
C THR A 764 69.11 -19.66 -4.44
N SER A 765 69.88 -18.99 -5.30
CA SER A 765 69.70 -17.55 -5.54
C SER A 765 68.45 -17.25 -6.37
N SER A 766 68.17 -17.99 -7.45
CA SER A 766 66.98 -17.75 -8.28
C SER A 766 65.71 -18.08 -7.50
N ASN A 767 65.63 -19.27 -6.89
CA ASN A 767 64.44 -19.66 -6.12
C ASN A 767 64.16 -18.77 -4.90
N ILE A 768 65.18 -18.20 -4.23
CA ILE A 768 64.94 -17.24 -3.14
C ILE A 768 64.42 -15.90 -3.69
N ILE A 769 64.93 -15.42 -4.82
CA ILE A 769 64.44 -14.19 -5.47
C ILE A 769 63.01 -14.42 -6.02
N GLU A 770 62.73 -15.57 -6.60
CA GLU A 770 61.41 -15.96 -7.10
C GLU A 770 60.41 -16.17 -5.96
N ALA A 771 60.80 -16.82 -4.86
CA ALA A 771 59.96 -16.94 -3.66
C ALA A 771 59.68 -15.57 -3.02
N ALA A 772 60.67 -14.70 -2.91
CA ALA A 772 60.48 -13.33 -2.43
C ALA A 772 59.58 -12.51 -3.37
N ARG A 773 59.66 -12.72 -4.69
CA ARG A 773 58.79 -12.09 -5.69
C ARG A 773 57.36 -12.62 -5.65
N LEU A 774 57.19 -13.92 -5.44
CA LEU A 774 55.89 -14.60 -5.28
C LEU A 774 55.22 -14.21 -3.95
N GLN A 775 56.01 -14.01 -2.89
CA GLN A 775 55.53 -13.47 -1.63
C GLN A 775 55.18 -11.98 -1.76
N ALA A 776 55.99 -11.18 -2.43
CA ALA A 776 55.65 -9.77 -2.72
C ALA A 776 54.39 -9.63 -3.58
N SER A 777 54.15 -10.51 -4.56
CA SER A 777 52.89 -10.51 -5.32
C SER A 777 51.71 -11.00 -4.48
N ARG A 778 51.90 -12.03 -3.65
CA ARG A 778 50.87 -12.46 -2.67
C ARG A 778 50.50 -11.34 -1.71
N ASP A 779 51.49 -10.61 -1.17
CA ASP A 779 51.27 -9.54 -0.20
C ASP A 779 50.65 -8.30 -0.88
N ALA A 780 50.95 -8.06 -2.17
CA ALA A 780 50.23 -7.07 -2.98
C ALA A 780 48.76 -7.46 -3.20
N PHE A 781 48.46 -8.68 -3.64
CA PHE A 781 47.09 -9.18 -3.78
C PHE A 781 46.34 -9.14 -2.43
N LEU A 782 46.98 -9.49 -1.32
CA LEU A 782 46.38 -9.35 0.01
C LEU A 782 46.11 -7.89 0.37
N GLY A 783 46.97 -6.94 -0.02
CA GLY A 783 46.71 -5.51 0.10
C GLY A 783 45.51 -5.03 -0.73
N GLU A 784 45.38 -5.53 -1.96
CA GLU A 784 44.23 -5.27 -2.84
C GLU A 784 42.93 -5.86 -2.25
N TYR A 785 42.93 -7.10 -1.78
CA TYR A 785 41.78 -7.71 -1.09
C TYR A 785 41.41 -6.98 0.20
N ILE A 786 42.38 -6.59 1.04
CA ILE A 786 42.12 -5.81 2.26
C ILE A 786 41.52 -4.44 1.91
N SER A 787 42.01 -3.80 0.84
CA SER A 787 41.46 -2.52 0.36
C SER A 787 40.02 -2.71 -0.15
N ARG A 788 39.75 -3.74 -0.96
CA ARG A 788 38.40 -4.01 -1.49
C ARG A 788 37.42 -4.46 -0.41
N ILE A 789 37.89 -5.16 0.64
CA ILE A 789 37.08 -5.46 1.83
C ILE A 789 36.73 -4.16 2.56
N ALA A 790 37.68 -3.25 2.78
CA ALA A 790 37.42 -1.97 3.42
C ALA A 790 36.47 -1.05 2.61
N GLU A 791 36.54 -1.11 1.27
CA GLU A 791 35.56 -0.47 0.37
C GLU A 791 34.17 -1.07 0.55
N LEU A 792 34.04 -2.40 0.48
CA LEU A 792 32.76 -3.10 0.63
C LEU A 792 32.15 -2.95 2.05
N GLU A 793 32.98 -2.88 3.10
CA GLU A 793 32.54 -2.53 4.45
C GLU A 793 32.06 -1.07 4.53
N GLY A 794 32.69 -0.15 3.78
CA GLY A 794 32.23 1.23 3.60
C GLY A 794 30.87 1.30 2.91
N GLU A 795 30.75 0.66 1.73
CA GLU A 795 29.49 0.53 0.97
C GLU A 795 28.38 -0.07 1.85
N ALA A 796 28.65 -1.15 2.59
CA ALA A 796 27.69 -1.78 3.50
C ALA A 796 27.27 -0.86 4.66
N LEU A 797 28.18 -0.07 5.22
CA LEU A 797 27.88 0.95 6.23
C LEU A 797 27.12 2.17 5.68
N GLU A 798 27.16 2.42 4.37
CA GLU A 798 26.33 3.43 3.72
C GLU A 798 24.92 2.89 3.42
N TYR A 799 24.80 1.67 2.91
CA TYR A 799 23.49 0.99 2.79
C TYR A 799 22.79 0.84 4.15
N GLN A 800 23.51 0.50 5.22
CA GLN A 800 22.92 0.41 6.57
C GLN A 800 22.38 1.76 7.07
N LYS A 801 23.10 2.87 6.85
CA LYS A 801 22.60 4.22 7.14
C LYS A 801 21.41 4.59 6.27
N GLU A 802 21.40 4.20 5.00
CA GLU A 802 20.28 4.46 4.10
C GLU A 802 19.04 3.66 4.52
N ILE A 803 19.20 2.41 4.95
CA ILE A 803 18.13 1.61 5.55
C ILE A 803 17.59 2.29 6.81
N GLU A 804 18.45 2.72 7.74
CA GLU A 804 18.02 3.45 8.94
C GLU A 804 17.30 4.77 8.62
N MET A 805 17.73 5.50 7.58
CA MET A 805 17.06 6.70 7.08
C MET A 805 15.71 6.38 6.41
N ARG A 806 15.64 5.29 5.64
CA ARG A 806 14.40 4.80 5.01
C ARG A 806 13.40 4.32 6.07
N GLU A 807 13.83 3.61 7.11
CA GLU A 807 13.00 3.22 8.26
C GLU A 807 12.48 4.45 9.03
N GLN A 808 13.33 5.46 9.25
CA GLN A 808 12.90 6.74 9.84
C GLN A 808 11.85 7.44 8.97
N LEU A 809 12.10 7.59 7.67
CA LEU A 809 11.15 8.18 6.72
C LEU A 809 9.84 7.37 6.65
N GLU A 810 9.90 6.05 6.60
CA GLU A 810 8.74 5.16 6.68
C GLU A 810 7.97 5.34 7.99
N SER A 811 8.65 5.52 9.13
CA SER A 811 7.99 5.77 10.41
C SER A 811 7.22 7.09 10.41
N VAL A 812 7.84 8.16 9.90
CA VAL A 812 7.22 9.49 9.75
C VAL A 812 6.05 9.44 8.75
N LEU A 813 6.22 8.75 7.62
CA LEU A 813 5.15 8.56 6.63
C LEU A 813 3.99 7.73 7.19
N LYS A 814 4.25 6.70 7.99
CA LYS A 814 3.22 5.92 8.70
C LYS A 814 2.51 6.75 9.78
N GLU A 815 3.18 7.71 10.41
CA GLU A 815 2.54 8.64 11.35
C GLU A 815 1.73 9.74 10.65
N GLU A 816 2.22 10.31 9.55
CA GLU A 816 1.50 11.28 8.73
C GLU A 816 0.31 10.65 7.99
N LEU A 817 0.41 9.41 7.52
CA LEU A 817 -0.71 8.65 6.98
C LEU A 817 -1.78 8.43 8.07
N ARG A 818 -1.38 7.95 9.26
CA ARG A 818 -2.28 7.83 10.42
C ARG A 818 -2.85 9.17 10.90
N LYS A 819 -2.20 10.29 10.57
CA LYS A 819 -2.69 11.65 10.86
C LYS A 819 -3.70 12.09 9.81
N LYS A 820 -3.48 11.82 8.52
CA LYS A 820 -4.47 11.97 7.45
C LYS A 820 -5.72 11.13 7.70
N GLU A 821 -5.60 9.86 8.09
CA GLU A 821 -6.74 9.01 8.50
C GLU A 821 -7.55 9.63 9.65
N ARG A 822 -6.89 10.24 10.64
CA ARG A 822 -7.56 10.98 11.73
C ARG A 822 -8.22 12.27 11.25
N GLU A 823 -7.60 12.98 10.31
CA GLU A 823 -8.15 14.22 9.74
C GLU A 823 -9.35 13.94 8.83
N GLU A 824 -9.31 12.87 8.05
CA GLU A 824 -10.40 12.37 7.21
C GLU A 824 -11.58 11.86 8.06
N THR A 825 -11.33 11.04 9.08
CA THR A 825 -12.39 10.64 10.02
C THR A 825 -12.99 11.85 10.75
N ARG A 826 -12.21 12.90 11.02
CA ARG A 826 -12.68 14.19 11.57
C ARG A 826 -13.41 15.09 10.55
N SER A 827 -13.18 14.97 9.24
CA SER A 827 -14.00 15.65 8.22
C SER A 827 -15.31 14.92 7.99
N ASN A 828 -15.27 13.59 7.91
CA ASN A 828 -16.46 12.75 7.74
C ASN A 828 -17.44 12.95 8.91
N LEU A 829 -16.93 13.09 10.15
CA LEU A 829 -17.71 13.43 11.36
C LEU A 829 -18.34 14.84 11.36
N LYS A 830 -17.95 15.73 10.43
CA LYS A 830 -18.60 17.05 10.25
C LYS A 830 -19.75 16.98 9.24
N GLU A 831 -19.65 16.10 8.24
CA GLU A 831 -20.73 15.87 7.27
C GLU A 831 -21.83 14.97 7.86
N SER A 832 -21.46 13.97 8.67
CA SER A 832 -22.39 13.12 9.42
C SER A 832 -22.96 13.81 10.66
N GLY A 833 -23.72 14.91 10.48
CA GLY A 833 -24.23 15.74 11.59
C GLY A 833 -24.94 15.01 12.74
N SER A 834 -25.53 13.83 12.50
CA SER A 834 -26.08 12.93 13.53
C SER A 834 -25.04 12.38 14.50
N GLU A 835 -23.80 12.16 14.07
CA GLU A 835 -22.70 11.69 14.91
C GLU A 835 -22.13 12.83 15.77
N MET A 836 -22.24 14.08 15.30
CA MET A 836 -21.94 15.27 16.11
C MET A 836 -23.00 15.50 17.21
N GLU A 837 -24.28 15.19 16.97
CA GLU A 837 -25.29 15.16 18.03
C GLU A 837 -25.03 14.05 19.06
N TYR A 838 -24.59 12.87 18.61
CA TYR A 838 -24.19 11.77 19.50
C TYR A 838 -22.96 12.14 20.33
N MET A 839 -21.94 12.76 19.72
CA MET A 839 -20.77 13.32 20.39
C MET A 839 -21.15 14.35 21.46
N LYS A 840 -22.01 15.32 21.13
CA LYS A 840 -22.54 16.31 22.06
C LYS A 840 -23.18 15.65 23.29
N ASN A 841 -24.00 14.61 23.08
CA ASN A 841 -24.66 13.87 24.16
C ASN A 841 -23.68 13.04 25.01
N ILE A 842 -22.56 12.59 24.45
CA ILE A 842 -21.47 11.93 25.21
C ILE A 842 -20.67 12.95 26.03
N ILE A 843 -20.34 14.11 25.45
CA ILE A 843 -19.60 15.18 26.15
C ILE A 843 -20.45 15.75 27.30
N LEU A 844 -21.76 15.94 27.09
CA LEU A 844 -22.68 16.33 28.17
C LEU A 844 -22.66 15.29 29.31
N LYS A 845 -22.80 14.00 29.02
CA LYS A 845 -22.72 12.94 30.05
C LYS A 845 -21.36 12.88 30.75
N LEU A 846 -20.27 13.08 30.04
CA LEU A 846 -18.92 13.13 30.61
C LEU A 846 -18.78 14.27 31.64
N LEU A 847 -19.41 15.42 31.37
CA LEU A 847 -19.45 16.58 32.29
C LEU A 847 -20.49 16.42 33.41
N GLU A 848 -21.59 15.70 33.16
CA GLU A 848 -22.68 15.48 34.13
C GLU A 848 -22.39 14.39 35.16
N THR A 849 -21.68 13.30 34.79
CA THR A 849 -21.40 12.17 35.70
C THR A 849 -19.93 12.00 36.08
N GLY A 850 -18.98 12.51 35.29
CA GLY A 850 -17.54 12.33 35.55
C GLY A 850 -17.01 10.92 35.26
N ASP A 851 -17.78 10.06 34.57
CA ASP A 851 -17.42 8.67 34.23
C ASP A 851 -16.37 8.58 33.09
N HIS A 852 -15.21 9.21 33.30
CA HIS A 852 -14.19 9.40 32.28
C HIS A 852 -13.62 8.07 31.74
N ASP A 853 -13.44 7.04 32.56
CA ASP A 853 -12.90 5.74 32.12
C ASP A 853 -13.84 4.97 31.18
N VAL A 854 -15.16 5.21 31.26
CA VAL A 854 -16.16 4.56 30.39
C VAL A 854 -16.39 5.37 29.12
N LEU A 855 -16.42 6.70 29.22
CA LEU A 855 -16.79 7.59 28.11
C LEU A 855 -15.57 8.05 27.28
N LEU A 856 -14.39 8.24 27.87
CA LEU A 856 -13.19 8.65 27.13
C LEU A 856 -12.77 7.65 26.03
N PRO A 857 -12.87 6.31 26.19
CA PRO A 857 -12.64 5.37 25.08
C PRO A 857 -13.62 5.53 23.91
N VAL A 858 -14.83 6.06 24.17
CA VAL A 858 -15.84 6.33 23.12
C VAL A 858 -15.55 7.65 22.42
N VAL A 859 -15.23 8.71 23.19
CA VAL A 859 -14.78 10.01 22.64
C VAL A 859 -13.48 9.85 21.82
N SER A 860 -12.53 9.06 22.32
CA SER A 860 -11.26 8.76 21.67
C SER A 860 -11.46 8.08 20.31
N LYS A 861 -12.40 7.13 20.20
CA LYS A 861 -12.77 6.49 18.93
C LYS A 861 -13.49 7.43 17.97
N LEU A 862 -14.45 8.23 18.46
CA LEU A 862 -15.26 9.11 17.61
C LEU A 862 -14.51 10.35 17.10
N LEU A 863 -13.57 10.91 17.88
CA LEU A 863 -12.71 12.03 17.44
C LEU A 863 -11.38 11.56 16.81
N ALA A 864 -11.18 10.25 16.68
CA ALA A 864 -9.91 9.63 16.29
C ALA A 864 -8.72 10.26 17.02
N LEU A 865 -8.75 10.25 18.36
CA LEU A 865 -7.69 10.82 19.19
C LEU A 865 -6.43 9.96 19.13
N SER A 866 -5.28 10.60 18.98
CA SER A 866 -3.96 9.98 19.16
C SER A 866 -3.87 9.28 20.54
N PRO A 867 -3.05 8.22 20.68
CA PRO A 867 -2.70 7.65 21.98
C PRO A 867 -2.17 8.73 22.95
N GLU A 868 -1.40 9.70 22.44
CA GLU A 868 -0.90 10.82 23.24
C GLU A 868 -1.98 11.83 23.62
N GLU A 869 -2.92 12.12 22.72
CA GLU A 869 -4.06 13.02 23.01
C GLU A 869 -4.94 12.38 24.09
N THR A 870 -5.19 11.07 23.97
CA THR A 870 -5.92 10.28 24.96
C THR A 870 -5.17 10.23 26.30
N GLN A 871 -3.84 10.08 26.31
CA GLN A 871 -3.02 10.19 27.52
C GLN A 871 -3.01 11.61 28.11
N ARG A 872 -2.95 12.66 27.28
CA ARG A 872 -3.02 14.06 27.72
C ARG A 872 -4.36 14.36 28.38
N VAL A 873 -5.47 13.88 27.83
CA VAL A 873 -6.81 14.02 28.45
C VAL A 873 -6.90 13.22 29.75
N LYS A 874 -6.38 11.98 29.82
CA LYS A 874 -6.32 11.23 31.09
C LYS A 874 -5.49 11.96 32.16
N LYS A 875 -4.30 12.45 31.82
CA LYS A 875 -3.44 13.24 32.73
C LYS A 875 -4.15 14.51 33.19
N ALA A 876 -4.69 15.31 32.27
CA ALA A 876 -5.42 16.53 32.61
C ALA A 876 -6.67 16.28 33.47
N TYR A 877 -7.34 15.13 33.34
CA TYR A 877 -8.46 14.75 34.19
C TYR A 877 -8.02 14.32 35.60
N VAL A 878 -6.95 13.51 35.71
CA VAL A 878 -6.34 13.15 37.00
C VAL A 878 -5.80 14.39 37.71
N ASP A 879 -5.07 15.26 37.01
CA ASP A 879 -4.61 16.54 37.54
C ASP A 879 -5.78 17.45 37.92
N GLY A 880 -6.88 17.43 37.15
CA GLY A 880 -8.10 18.20 37.42
C GLY A 880 -8.84 17.75 38.68
N THR A 881 -9.01 16.44 38.87
CA THR A 881 -9.59 15.88 40.10
C THR A 881 -8.70 16.11 41.33
N ASN A 882 -7.37 16.06 41.16
CA ASN A 882 -6.42 16.37 42.24
C ASN A 882 -6.38 17.89 42.57
N ARG A 883 -6.69 18.77 41.60
CA ARG A 883 -6.80 20.23 41.78
C ARG A 883 -8.05 20.69 42.53
N GLN A 884 -9.09 19.87 42.65
CA GLN A 884 -10.28 20.23 43.45
C GLN A 884 -10.02 20.25 44.97
N ALA A 885 -8.81 19.88 45.42
CA ALA A 885 -8.40 19.85 46.81
C ALA A 885 -7.55 21.06 47.28
N SER A 886 -7.34 22.10 46.46
CA SER A 886 -6.53 23.28 46.82
C SER A 886 -7.20 24.62 46.46
N ASP A 887 -6.85 25.66 47.23
CA ASP A 887 -7.60 26.92 47.31
C ASP A 887 -7.69 27.73 45.99
N PRO A 888 -8.83 28.40 45.73
CA PRO A 888 -9.08 29.15 44.49
C PRO A 888 -8.18 30.39 44.30
N LEU A 889 -7.41 30.81 45.32
CA LEU A 889 -6.50 31.96 45.20
C LEU A 889 -5.28 31.68 44.31
N ASP A 890 -4.74 30.46 44.33
CA ASP A 890 -3.50 30.12 43.59
C ASP A 890 -3.74 29.93 42.07
N LEU A 891 -5.01 29.87 41.66
CA LEU A 891 -5.40 29.83 40.25
C LEU A 891 -5.25 31.21 39.58
N ALA A 892 -5.54 32.29 40.30
CA ALA A 892 -5.44 33.66 39.79
C ALA A 892 -3.98 34.14 39.67
N THR A 893 -3.12 33.74 40.60
CA THR A 893 -1.68 34.05 40.57
C THR A 893 -0.98 33.35 39.41
N LYS A 894 -1.24 32.04 39.19
CA LYS A 894 -0.61 31.29 38.09
C LYS A 894 -1.08 31.74 36.70
N ALA A 895 -2.37 32.04 36.54
CA ALA A 895 -2.88 32.58 35.28
C ALA A 895 -2.20 33.91 34.89
N ALA A 896 -1.87 34.76 35.87
CA ALA A 896 -1.10 35.98 35.62
C ALA A 896 0.34 35.70 35.17
N THR A 897 1.02 34.71 35.78
CA THR A 897 2.40 34.37 35.41
C THR A 897 2.51 33.72 34.02
N ASP A 898 1.56 32.87 33.63
CA ASP A 898 1.59 32.19 32.33
C ASP A 898 1.31 33.15 31.15
N VAL A 899 0.50 34.19 31.36
CA VAL A 899 0.33 35.27 30.37
C VAL A 899 1.63 36.07 30.20
N THR A 900 2.37 36.34 31.28
CA THR A 900 3.67 37.03 31.19
C THR A 900 4.78 36.18 30.58
N SER A 901 4.79 34.85 30.79
CA SER A 901 5.80 33.97 30.17
C SER A 901 5.61 33.88 28.66
N TYR A 902 4.38 33.72 28.16
CA TYR A 902 4.07 33.73 26.73
C TYR A 902 4.47 35.03 26.02
N LEU A 903 4.26 36.19 26.64
CA LEU A 903 4.67 37.49 26.08
C LEU A 903 6.20 37.67 26.04
N SER A 904 6.94 37.08 26.99
CA SER A 904 8.40 37.20 27.04
C SER A 904 9.11 36.49 25.88
N GLY A 905 8.56 35.36 25.40
CA GLY A 905 9.15 34.56 24.32
C GLY A 905 9.18 35.25 22.96
N TRP A 906 8.23 36.16 22.69
CA TRP A 906 8.14 36.88 21.41
C TRP A 906 9.16 38.01 21.25
N VAL A 907 9.77 38.50 22.33
CA VAL A 907 10.61 39.72 22.30
C VAL A 907 12.08 39.44 22.00
N PHE A 908 12.59 38.22 22.21
CA PHE A 908 14.03 37.92 22.18
C PHE A 908 14.52 37.03 21.02
N SER A 909 13.64 36.44 20.20
CA SER A 909 14.03 35.55 19.09
C SER A 909 14.40 36.28 17.78
N SER A 910 15.10 37.42 17.88
CA SER A 910 15.43 38.31 16.75
C SER A 910 16.94 38.60 16.62
N LYS A 911 17.79 37.62 16.99
CA LYS A 911 19.24 37.64 16.70
C LYS A 911 19.81 36.26 16.41
N LYS A 912 19.74 35.87 15.13
CA LYS A 912 20.80 35.15 14.42
C LYS A 912 20.68 35.46 12.93
#